data_AF-A0A7J0GH67-F1
#
_entry.id   AF-A0A7J0GH67-F1
#
_cell.length_a   1.000
_cell.length_b   1.000
_cell.length_c   1.000
_cell.angle_alpha   90.00
_cell.angle_beta   90.00
_cell.angle_gamma   90.00
#
_symmetry.space_group_name_H-M   'P 1'
#
loop_
_entity.id
_entity.type
_entity.pdbx_description
1 polymer ?
#
loop_
_entity_poly.entity_id
_entity_poly.type
_entity_poly.pdbx_seq_one_letter_code
_entity_poly.pdbx_strand_id
1 'polypeptide(L)'
;MVEVYRTSSVEWKPSPVVALATSADDSQVAAARDDGSLEIWLVSPGSVGWHCQLTIHGDSNSGVSSLVWCRSGSTGLPAGRLFSSNIDGSVSEWDLFDLKQKIALDSIGVSIWQMAVAPTIILPRHTMAEPLLIENGHANDKFDNDDDHETSESEDDNDLVELHEQLVIKNTLVALACDDGCVQLYSITDSDKLTYMKSLTRVSGRALSVTWSPDGNLIYSGSSDGFIRCWDAKLGHEIYRITVGLGGSGSIPDVCIWSLLALRCGTLVSADSTGSVQFWDSQHGTLLQAYSCHKGDVTALAADPSHNRVFSAGSDGQVILYKLSNDTVGSGLDSCSAKSAEKKCFSSSTVFFSLADLLPEEKVKRVRGREKPIDFSYHNWAHLGVPMLISAGDDTKLFAYSAKEFTNFCPHDICPTPQRVPVHLVLNTVFDQTPLLLVQASYWLDIVCVRVKSGALPGMGSGPSVGLTKTDLLARVKSKATRKIICSSISTSGLFFAYSDHVKPSLFELKRSEGGKSTLTVNKRHLPSNLPFAHSMVFSFDSSRLIIAGHDRRIYVVDVGSAELVHTFTPRCSEHDEELPPSEPPITKMFISSDGQWLAAINCFGDVYVFNLEIQRMLPEVTPDEKQKSLDSQLCSPKWRLTPLSQEQHQPVTRRQHWFISRLDGASVTAGGFTPRCSNVLIISTSSNQVYAFDVEAKQLGEWSMRHTFVLPRRYQDFPGEVIGLSFPPSSNSSSVIIYSSRAMCLIDFGLPVDRDDDSELVNGPIHR
;
A
#
# COMPACT_ATOMS: atom_id res chain seq x y z
N MET A 1 -16.55 10.39 33.67
CA MET A 1 -17.44 10.78 32.56
C MET A 1 -16.60 11.53 31.56
N VAL A 2 -16.51 11.08 30.30
CA VAL A 2 -15.73 11.75 29.25
C VAL A 2 -16.61 12.83 28.63
N GLU A 3 -16.17 14.09 28.67
CA GLU A 3 -16.83 15.16 27.92
C GLU A 3 -16.44 15.06 26.44
N VAL A 4 -17.44 15.07 25.56
CA VAL A 4 -17.23 14.93 24.11
C VAL A 4 -17.65 16.22 23.42
N TYR A 5 -16.68 16.85 22.76
CA TYR A 5 -16.87 18.03 21.95
C TYR A 5 -16.73 17.66 20.47
N ARG A 6 -17.80 17.87 19.69
CA ARG A 6 -17.80 17.54 18.26
C ARG A 6 -17.55 18.79 17.43
N THR A 7 -16.60 18.70 16.49
CA THR A 7 -16.34 19.74 15.49
C THR A 7 -16.43 19.16 14.08
N SER A 8 -16.99 19.95 13.17
CA SER A 8 -17.10 19.64 11.74
C SER A 8 -16.53 20.77 10.87
N SER A 9 -15.69 21.63 11.46
CA SER A 9 -15.14 22.81 10.78
C SER A 9 -13.91 22.54 9.93
N VAL A 10 -13.32 21.34 10.04
CA VAL A 10 -12.17 20.92 9.25
C VAL A 10 -12.67 20.39 7.91
N GLU A 11 -12.30 21.07 6.84
CA GLU A 11 -12.58 20.64 5.48
C GLU A 11 -11.70 19.43 5.13
N TRP A 12 -12.33 18.36 4.64
CA TRP A 12 -11.67 17.13 4.24
C TRP A 12 -12.10 16.77 2.82
N LYS A 13 -11.13 16.72 1.91
CA LYS A 13 -11.33 16.47 0.47
C LYS A 13 -10.31 15.43 0.01
N PRO A 14 -10.61 14.14 0.17
CA PRO A 14 -9.77 13.06 -0.36
C PRO A 14 -9.78 13.08 -1.89
N SER A 15 -8.74 12.49 -2.49
CA SER A 15 -8.59 12.35 -3.94
C SER A 15 -9.22 11.05 -4.45
N PRO A 16 -9.84 11.07 -5.65
CA PRO A 16 -10.33 9.89 -6.35
C PRO A 16 -9.26 8.80 -6.51
N VAL A 17 -9.70 7.54 -6.58
CA VAL A 17 -8.82 6.42 -6.98
C VAL A 17 -8.90 6.28 -8.49
N VAL A 18 -7.76 6.35 -9.18
CA VAL A 18 -7.70 6.34 -10.65
C VAL A 18 -7.29 4.98 -11.23
N ALA A 19 -6.56 4.18 -10.45
CA ALA A 19 -6.13 2.85 -10.85
C ALA A 19 -6.02 1.90 -9.65
N LEU A 20 -6.32 0.63 -9.88
CA LEU A 20 -6.15 -0.47 -8.94
C LEU A 20 -5.33 -1.58 -9.58
N ALA A 21 -4.47 -2.25 -8.80
CA ALA A 21 -3.80 -3.47 -9.23
C ALA A 21 -3.50 -4.39 -8.04
N THR A 22 -3.66 -5.69 -8.23
CA THR A 22 -3.33 -6.71 -7.22
C THR A 22 -1.90 -7.20 -7.39
N SER A 23 -1.22 -7.46 -6.27
CA SER A 23 0.12 -8.06 -6.28
C SER A 23 0.10 -9.42 -6.95
N ALA A 24 1.26 -9.85 -7.43
CA ALA A 24 1.35 -11.08 -8.20
C ALA A 24 1.12 -12.36 -7.39
N ASP A 25 1.12 -12.27 -6.07
CA ASP A 25 0.76 -13.31 -5.10
C ASP A 25 -0.63 -13.09 -4.49
N ASP A 26 -1.39 -12.12 -5.01
CA ASP A 26 -2.75 -11.82 -4.56
C ASP A 26 -2.82 -11.45 -3.06
N SER A 27 -1.72 -11.02 -2.44
CA SER A 27 -1.66 -10.64 -1.02
C SER A 27 -1.97 -9.15 -0.75
N GLN A 28 -1.78 -8.30 -1.76
CA GLN A 28 -1.80 -6.84 -1.63
C GLN A 28 -2.57 -6.18 -2.78
N VAL A 29 -3.15 -5.02 -2.49
CA VAL A 29 -3.87 -4.19 -3.45
C VAL A 29 -3.25 -2.82 -3.46
N ALA A 30 -2.74 -2.41 -4.61
CA ALA A 30 -2.24 -1.08 -4.86
C ALA A 30 -3.38 -0.20 -5.38
N ALA A 31 -3.54 0.99 -4.79
CA ALA A 31 -4.51 1.99 -5.20
C ALA A 31 -3.80 3.33 -5.48
N ALA A 32 -3.78 3.75 -6.74
CA ALA A 32 -3.27 5.06 -7.12
C ALA A 32 -4.39 6.09 -7.06
N ARG A 33 -4.08 7.26 -6.51
CA ARG A 33 -5.01 8.39 -6.42
C ARG A 33 -4.64 9.49 -7.39
N ASP A 34 -5.63 10.31 -7.72
CA ASP A 34 -5.52 11.45 -8.65
C ASP A 34 -4.47 12.50 -8.20
N ASP A 35 -4.16 12.57 -6.91
CA ASP A 35 -3.11 13.46 -6.39
C ASP A 35 -1.68 12.89 -6.48
N GLY A 36 -1.50 11.81 -7.26
CA GLY A 36 -0.23 11.12 -7.46
C GLY A 36 0.22 10.28 -6.25
N SER A 37 -0.62 10.10 -5.23
CA SER A 37 -0.29 9.17 -4.13
C SER A 37 -0.66 7.73 -4.44
N LEU A 38 0.12 6.81 -3.89
CA LEU A 38 -0.09 5.38 -3.98
C LEU A 38 -0.33 4.81 -2.58
N GLU A 39 -1.39 4.02 -2.43
CA GLU A 39 -1.72 3.30 -1.20
C GLU A 39 -1.57 1.79 -1.40
N ILE A 40 -0.97 1.09 -0.42
CA ILE A 40 -0.88 -0.38 -0.41
C ILE A 40 -1.77 -0.92 0.70
N TRP A 41 -2.76 -1.70 0.30
CA TRP A 41 -3.78 -2.30 1.15
C TRP A 41 -3.59 -3.81 1.25
N LEU A 42 -3.73 -4.38 2.45
CA LEU A 42 -3.64 -5.82 2.69
C LEU A 42 -4.54 -6.25 3.84
N VAL A 43 -4.80 -7.55 3.96
CA VAL A 43 -5.44 -8.14 5.14
C VAL A 43 -4.35 -8.75 6.01
N SER A 44 -4.24 -8.30 7.26
CA SER A 44 -3.19 -8.79 8.15
C SER A 44 -3.43 -10.24 8.59
N PRO A 45 -2.38 -11.04 8.83
CA PRO A 45 -2.53 -12.39 9.36
C PRO A 45 -3.39 -12.40 10.63
N GLY A 46 -4.37 -13.31 10.68
CA GLY A 46 -5.30 -13.41 11.82
C GLY A 46 -6.37 -12.30 11.89
N SER A 47 -6.40 -11.37 10.94
CA SER A 47 -7.42 -10.33 10.80
C SER A 47 -8.36 -10.62 9.63
N VAL A 48 -9.53 -9.99 9.68
CA VAL A 48 -10.48 -9.92 8.55
C VAL A 48 -10.46 -8.52 7.92
N GLY A 49 -10.01 -7.54 8.69
CA GLY A 49 -10.00 -6.14 8.31
C GLY A 49 -8.90 -5.83 7.30
N TRP A 50 -9.23 -4.97 6.35
CA TRP A 50 -8.25 -4.36 5.46
C TRP A 50 -7.48 -3.27 6.20
N HIS A 51 -6.18 -3.24 5.96
CA HIS A 51 -5.24 -2.28 6.51
C HIS A 51 -4.52 -1.56 5.38
N CYS A 52 -4.46 -0.23 5.44
CA CYS A 52 -3.56 0.55 4.59
C CYS A 52 -2.17 0.57 5.24
N GLN A 53 -1.28 -0.29 4.75
CA GLN A 53 0.07 -0.43 5.31
C GLN A 53 0.96 0.74 4.91
N LEU A 54 0.94 1.11 3.62
CA LEU A 54 1.84 2.12 3.04
C LEU A 54 1.04 3.21 2.33
N THR A 55 1.51 4.44 2.48
CA THR A 55 1.11 5.57 1.64
C THR A 55 2.38 6.24 1.12
N ILE A 56 2.58 6.16 -0.20
CA ILE A 56 3.73 6.74 -0.88
C ILE A 56 3.25 7.98 -1.62
N HIS A 57 3.91 9.11 -1.37
CA HIS A 57 3.61 10.36 -2.06
C HIS A 57 4.46 10.46 -3.33
N GLY A 58 3.84 10.27 -4.50
CA GLY A 58 4.49 10.49 -5.80
C GLY A 58 4.44 11.94 -6.25
N ASP A 59 4.75 12.16 -7.52
CA ASP A 59 4.65 13.46 -8.18
C ASP A 59 3.18 13.83 -8.44
N SER A 60 2.73 14.93 -7.84
CA SER A 60 1.38 15.46 -8.02
C SER A 60 1.11 15.99 -9.43
N ASN A 61 2.16 16.22 -10.24
CA ASN A 61 2.00 16.67 -11.62
C ASN A 61 1.86 15.50 -12.61
N SER A 62 2.22 14.28 -12.19
CA SER A 62 2.17 13.10 -13.03
C SER A 62 0.88 12.33 -12.71
N GLY A 63 -0.15 12.54 -13.53
CA GLY A 63 -1.43 11.85 -13.37
C GLY A 63 -1.28 10.37 -13.72
N VAL A 64 -1.46 9.48 -12.75
CA VAL A 64 -1.41 8.03 -12.97
C VAL A 64 -2.61 7.60 -13.80
N SER A 65 -2.37 6.83 -14.86
CA SER A 65 -3.42 6.29 -15.74
C SER A 65 -3.66 4.79 -15.55
N SER A 66 -2.61 4.02 -15.25
CA SER A 66 -2.70 2.56 -15.12
C SER A 66 -1.68 2.05 -14.09
N LEU A 67 -2.01 0.93 -13.44
CA LEU A 67 -1.13 0.22 -12.51
C LEU A 67 -0.99 -1.22 -12.95
N VAL A 68 0.23 -1.76 -12.85
CA VAL A 68 0.49 -3.19 -13.07
C VAL A 68 1.53 -3.73 -12.10
N TRP A 69 1.32 -4.96 -11.66
CA TRP A 69 2.33 -5.74 -10.95
C TRP A 69 3.00 -6.73 -11.91
N CYS A 70 4.32 -6.78 -11.86
CA CYS A 70 5.13 -7.68 -12.65
C CYS A 70 5.82 -8.67 -11.73
N ARG A 71 5.70 -9.97 -12.02
CA ARG A 71 6.55 -10.98 -11.37
C ARG A 71 7.99 -10.75 -11.82
N SER A 72 8.90 -10.56 -10.86
CA SER A 72 10.33 -10.70 -11.10
C SER A 72 10.67 -12.19 -11.09
N GLY A 73 11.75 -12.60 -11.78
CA GLY A 73 12.11 -14.00 -12.02
C GLY A 73 12.38 -14.81 -10.74
N SER A 74 13.11 -15.92 -10.87
CA SER A 74 13.37 -16.90 -9.79
C SER A 74 14.00 -16.38 -8.48
N THR A 75 14.30 -15.08 -8.39
CA THR A 75 14.93 -14.38 -7.24
C THR A 75 14.16 -13.13 -6.79
N GLY A 76 12.97 -12.86 -7.33
CA GLY A 76 12.18 -11.66 -7.05
C GLY A 76 11.37 -11.69 -5.76
N LEU A 77 10.89 -10.51 -5.32
CA LEU A 77 9.92 -10.39 -4.22
C LEU A 77 8.62 -11.17 -4.57
N PRO A 78 8.02 -11.91 -3.61
CA PRO A 78 6.80 -12.68 -3.86
C PRO A 78 5.62 -11.83 -4.35
N ALA A 79 5.50 -10.59 -3.84
CA ALA A 79 4.49 -9.63 -4.27
C ALA A 79 4.71 -9.11 -5.71
N GLY A 80 5.92 -9.21 -6.26
CA GLY A 80 6.32 -8.64 -7.55
C GLY A 80 6.77 -7.17 -7.45
N ARG A 81 6.99 -6.56 -8.62
CA ARG A 81 7.38 -5.16 -8.80
C ARG A 81 6.19 -4.35 -9.31
N LEU A 82 5.98 -3.16 -8.77
CA LEU A 82 4.82 -2.32 -9.07
C LEU A 82 5.21 -1.17 -9.99
N PHE A 83 4.50 -1.02 -11.10
CA PHE A 83 4.67 0.05 -12.06
C PHE A 83 3.37 0.83 -12.25
N SER A 84 3.51 2.14 -12.52
CA SER A 84 2.43 2.99 -12.98
C SER A 84 2.78 3.63 -14.32
N SER A 85 1.83 3.68 -15.25
CA SER A 85 1.91 4.61 -16.38
C SER A 85 1.27 5.93 -16.01
N ASN A 86 1.76 6.98 -16.64
CA ASN A 86 1.28 8.33 -16.43
C ASN A 86 0.74 8.94 -17.73
N ILE A 87 -0.14 9.92 -17.59
CA ILE A 87 -0.74 10.66 -18.71
C ILE A 87 0.32 11.47 -19.47
N ASP A 88 1.47 11.79 -18.86
CA ASP A 88 2.59 12.43 -19.55
C ASP A 88 3.40 11.45 -20.44
N GLY A 89 3.09 10.16 -20.43
CA GLY A 89 3.81 9.13 -21.17
C GLY A 89 5.02 8.54 -20.46
N SER A 90 5.28 8.91 -19.22
CA SER A 90 6.30 8.25 -18.41
C SER A 90 5.76 6.98 -17.76
N VAL A 91 6.67 6.08 -17.39
CA VAL A 91 6.37 4.92 -16.54
C VAL A 91 7.25 5.01 -15.30
N SER A 92 6.62 4.90 -14.13
CA SER A 92 7.31 4.94 -12.85
C SER A 92 7.24 3.58 -12.16
N GLU A 93 8.34 3.18 -11.54
CA GLU A 93 8.39 2.09 -10.58
C GLU A 93 8.21 2.61 -9.16
N TRP A 94 7.45 1.87 -8.35
CA TRP A 94 7.21 2.20 -6.95
C TRP A 94 8.04 1.29 -6.05
N ASP A 95 9.05 1.90 -5.42
CA ASP A 95 9.85 1.23 -4.40
C ASP A 95 9.12 1.28 -3.06
N LEU A 96 8.51 0.15 -2.70
CA LEU A 96 7.76 -0.01 -1.47
C LEU A 96 8.64 -0.05 -0.22
N PHE A 97 9.93 -0.36 -0.38
CA PHE A 97 10.88 -0.41 0.72
C PHE A 97 11.39 0.99 1.05
N ASP A 98 11.79 1.76 0.04
CA ASP A 98 12.29 3.13 0.20
C ASP A 98 11.19 4.20 0.24
N LEU A 99 9.94 3.82 -0.02
CA LEU A 99 8.79 4.71 -0.12
C LEU A 99 9.02 5.82 -1.17
N LYS A 100 9.51 5.43 -2.35
CA LYS A 100 9.87 6.35 -3.44
C LYS A 100 9.28 5.92 -4.78
N GLN A 101 8.89 6.91 -5.55
CA GLN A 101 8.60 6.76 -6.97
C GLN A 101 9.89 6.97 -7.76
N LYS A 102 10.29 5.98 -8.59
CA LYS A 102 11.45 6.05 -9.48
C LYS A 102 10.96 6.06 -10.92
N ILE A 103 11.46 6.97 -11.75
CA ILE A 103 11.10 6.98 -13.18
C ILE A 103 11.84 5.81 -13.84
N ALA A 104 11.08 4.87 -14.41
CA ALA A 104 11.60 3.70 -15.09
C ALA A 104 11.63 3.87 -16.62
N LEU A 105 10.75 4.72 -17.16
CA LEU A 105 10.73 5.18 -18.54
C LEU A 105 10.44 6.69 -18.56
N ASP A 106 11.31 7.47 -19.18
CA ASP A 106 11.09 8.90 -19.42
C ASP A 106 9.87 9.12 -20.33
N SER A 107 9.28 10.31 -20.25
CA SER A 107 8.12 10.67 -21.10
C SER A 107 8.43 10.45 -22.58
N ILE A 108 7.63 9.57 -23.20
CA ILE A 108 7.64 9.35 -24.66
C ILE A 108 6.91 10.46 -25.44
N GLY A 109 6.40 11.49 -24.76
CA GLY A 109 5.69 12.62 -25.37
C GLY A 109 4.26 12.31 -25.80
N VAL A 110 3.73 11.12 -25.49
CA VAL A 110 2.35 10.69 -25.75
C VAL A 110 1.78 10.03 -24.51
N SER A 111 0.49 10.26 -24.23
CA SER A 111 -0.15 9.69 -23.05
C SER A 111 -0.28 8.17 -23.17
N ILE A 112 0.01 7.47 -22.07
CA ILE A 112 -0.23 6.04 -21.95
C ILE A 112 -1.55 5.86 -21.22
N TRP A 113 -2.52 5.16 -21.83
CA TRP A 113 -3.86 4.96 -21.27
C TRP A 113 -3.96 3.69 -20.43
N GLN A 114 -3.39 2.58 -20.89
CA GLN A 114 -3.42 1.31 -20.16
C GLN A 114 -2.13 0.52 -20.35
N MET A 115 -1.71 -0.17 -19.31
CA MET A 115 -0.64 -1.17 -19.34
C MET A 115 -1.22 -2.58 -19.18
N ALA A 116 -0.65 -3.57 -19.86
CA ALA A 116 -0.97 -4.98 -19.65
C ALA A 116 0.30 -5.84 -19.65
N VAL A 117 0.43 -6.69 -18.64
CA VAL A 117 1.56 -7.60 -18.46
C VAL A 117 1.25 -8.93 -19.15
N ALA A 118 2.22 -9.47 -19.88
CA ALA A 118 2.09 -10.78 -20.52
C ALA A 118 2.02 -11.89 -19.46
N PRO A 119 1.20 -12.93 -19.68
CA PRO A 119 1.14 -14.07 -18.76
C PRO A 119 2.48 -14.82 -18.71
N THR A 120 2.90 -15.24 -17.53
CA THR A 120 4.10 -16.07 -17.37
C THR A 120 3.78 -17.52 -17.74
N ILE A 121 4.26 -17.98 -18.89
CA ILE A 121 4.11 -19.38 -19.33
C ILE A 121 5.17 -20.23 -18.62
N ILE A 122 4.80 -20.91 -17.53
CA ILE A 122 5.64 -21.96 -16.96
C ILE A 122 5.41 -23.21 -17.80
N LEU A 123 6.28 -23.47 -18.78
CA LEU A 123 6.33 -24.77 -19.44
C LEU A 123 6.64 -25.84 -18.38
N PRO A 124 5.84 -26.92 -18.28
CA PRO A 124 6.21 -28.06 -17.44
C PRO A 124 7.60 -28.50 -17.86
N ARG A 125 8.52 -28.66 -16.89
CA ARG A 125 9.79 -29.34 -17.14
C ARG A 125 9.41 -30.70 -17.75
N HIS A 126 9.64 -30.88 -19.04
CA HIS A 126 9.68 -32.20 -19.60
C HIS A 126 10.72 -32.94 -18.76
N THR A 127 10.27 -33.97 -18.06
CA THR A 127 11.13 -35.01 -17.53
C THR A 127 11.87 -35.53 -18.75
N MET A 128 13.09 -35.03 -18.98
CA MET A 128 14.01 -35.63 -19.91
C MET A 128 14.19 -37.04 -19.38
N ALA A 129 13.50 -38.00 -20.00
CA ALA A 129 13.89 -39.39 -19.88
C ALA A 129 15.36 -39.42 -20.34
N GLU A 130 16.25 -39.78 -19.42
CA GLU A 130 17.64 -40.06 -19.75
C GLU A 130 17.64 -41.01 -20.96
N PRO A 131 18.37 -40.70 -22.05
CA PRO A 131 18.57 -41.69 -23.09
C PRO A 131 19.36 -42.83 -22.45
N LEU A 132 18.70 -43.99 -22.34
CA LEU A 132 19.32 -45.25 -21.94
C LEU A 132 20.56 -45.48 -22.82
N LEU A 133 21.74 -45.35 -22.21
CA LEU A 133 22.98 -45.87 -22.75
C LEU A 133 22.84 -47.39 -22.83
N ILE A 134 22.57 -47.90 -24.03
CA ILE A 134 22.77 -49.32 -24.33
C ILE A 134 24.28 -49.51 -24.46
N GLU A 135 24.93 -49.89 -23.36
CA GLU A 135 26.23 -50.53 -23.40
C GLU A 135 26.10 -51.87 -24.12
N ASN A 136 26.65 -51.97 -25.35
CA ASN A 136 26.95 -53.25 -25.95
C ASN A 136 28.47 -53.43 -25.99
N GLY A 137 28.92 -54.40 -25.19
CA GLY A 137 30.31 -54.81 -25.07
C GLY A 137 30.85 -55.53 -26.32
N HIS A 138 32.17 -55.42 -26.43
CA HIS A 138 33.10 -55.94 -27.43
C HIS A 138 32.83 -57.29 -28.12
N ALA A 139 33.20 -57.37 -29.41
CA ALA A 139 34.11 -58.40 -29.92
C ALA A 139 34.78 -57.96 -31.25
N ASN A 140 36.11 -58.09 -31.32
CA ASN A 140 36.92 -58.02 -32.53
C ASN A 140 36.54 -59.13 -33.52
N ASP A 141 36.60 -58.86 -34.83
CA ASP A 141 37.39 -59.71 -35.74
C ASP A 141 37.72 -59.05 -37.09
N LYS A 142 38.84 -59.49 -37.64
CA LYS A 142 39.55 -59.05 -38.86
C LYS A 142 38.77 -59.34 -40.16
N PHE A 143 39.05 -58.58 -41.23
CA PHE A 143 39.68 -59.05 -42.49
C PHE A 143 39.65 -57.97 -43.60
N ASP A 144 40.61 -58.11 -44.51
CA ASP A 144 41.14 -57.16 -45.50
C ASP A 144 40.31 -56.94 -46.79
N ASN A 145 40.80 -55.94 -47.57
CA ASN A 145 40.90 -55.83 -49.03
C ASN A 145 39.96 -54.90 -49.83
N ASP A 146 40.64 -53.91 -50.44
CA ASP A 146 40.70 -53.53 -51.86
C ASP A 146 39.59 -52.70 -52.58
N ASP A 147 40.15 -51.77 -53.38
CA ASP A 147 39.73 -51.18 -54.65
C ASP A 147 38.89 -49.87 -54.72
N ASP A 148 39.64 -48.79 -55.04
CA ASP A 148 39.51 -47.87 -56.18
C ASP A 148 38.12 -47.38 -56.65
N HIS A 149 37.88 -46.06 -56.58
CA HIS A 149 37.91 -45.15 -57.74
C HIS A 149 37.36 -43.75 -57.41
N GLU A 150 38.07 -42.72 -57.85
CA GLU A 150 37.61 -41.34 -57.97
C GLU A 150 36.45 -41.20 -58.98
N THR A 151 35.47 -40.33 -58.71
CA THR A 151 35.05 -39.24 -59.63
C THR A 151 33.94 -38.36 -59.05
N SER A 152 34.20 -37.05 -59.12
CA SER A 152 33.32 -35.90 -59.45
C SER A 152 32.09 -35.55 -58.61
N GLU A 153 32.17 -34.34 -58.05
CA GLU A 153 31.24 -33.20 -58.22
C GLU A 153 29.75 -33.39 -57.86
N SER A 154 29.37 -32.83 -56.71
CA SER A 154 28.24 -31.91 -56.64
C SER A 154 28.32 -31.06 -55.36
N GLU A 155 28.29 -29.74 -55.56
CA GLU A 155 28.10 -28.72 -54.55
C GLU A 155 26.76 -28.93 -53.83
N ASP A 156 26.80 -29.07 -52.51
CA ASP A 156 25.68 -28.76 -51.61
C ASP A 156 26.31 -28.34 -50.28
N ASP A 157 26.68 -27.05 -50.21
CA ASP A 157 26.85 -26.34 -48.95
C ASP A 157 25.48 -26.33 -48.26
N ASN A 158 25.18 -27.38 -47.50
CA ASN A 158 24.25 -27.25 -46.40
C ASN A 158 24.93 -26.38 -45.36
N ASP A 159 24.69 -25.07 -45.47
CA ASP A 159 24.82 -24.13 -44.37
C ASP A 159 24.18 -24.78 -43.14
N LEU A 160 25.04 -25.20 -42.22
CA LEU A 160 24.69 -25.42 -40.83
C LEU A 160 24.18 -24.09 -40.30
N VAL A 161 22.90 -23.82 -40.53
CA VAL A 161 22.15 -22.86 -39.74
C VAL A 161 22.20 -23.44 -38.34
N GLU A 162 23.13 -22.92 -37.53
CA GLU A 162 23.02 -22.95 -36.09
C GLU A 162 21.62 -22.42 -35.76
N LEU A 163 20.68 -23.36 -35.60
CA LEU A 163 19.44 -23.12 -34.92
C LEU A 163 19.85 -22.71 -33.52
N HIS A 164 19.99 -21.40 -33.32
CA HIS A 164 19.93 -20.78 -32.01
C HIS A 164 18.62 -21.23 -31.38
N GLU A 165 18.67 -22.34 -30.64
CA GLU A 165 17.68 -22.73 -29.67
C GLU A 165 17.40 -21.50 -28.81
N GLN A 166 16.22 -20.94 -29.10
CA GLN A 166 15.76 -19.65 -28.63
C GLN A 166 15.82 -19.63 -27.11
N LEU A 167 16.60 -18.67 -26.59
CA LEU A 167 16.67 -18.34 -25.17
C LEU A 167 15.29 -18.43 -24.53
N VAL A 168 15.16 -19.35 -23.58
CA VAL A 168 14.05 -19.45 -22.64
C VAL A 168 13.74 -18.05 -22.10
N ILE A 169 12.55 -17.54 -22.45
CA ILE A 169 12.07 -16.18 -22.13
C ILE A 169 12.07 -16.01 -20.60
N LYS A 170 13.10 -15.35 -20.07
CA LYS A 170 13.25 -15.03 -18.65
C LYS A 170 12.75 -13.61 -18.31
N ASN A 171 12.30 -12.85 -19.30
CA ASN A 171 11.89 -11.45 -19.16
C ASN A 171 10.36 -11.31 -19.24
N THR A 172 9.79 -10.52 -18.34
CA THR A 172 8.37 -10.20 -18.33
C THR A 172 8.08 -9.13 -19.38
N LEU A 173 7.12 -9.37 -20.27
CA LEU A 173 6.71 -8.41 -21.30
C LEU A 173 5.54 -7.55 -20.84
N VAL A 174 5.55 -6.28 -21.23
CA VAL A 174 4.46 -5.33 -20.94
C VAL A 174 4.08 -4.59 -22.21
N ALA A 175 2.78 -4.51 -22.46
CA ALA A 175 2.20 -3.74 -23.55
C ALA A 175 1.64 -2.42 -23.01
N LEU A 176 1.94 -1.31 -23.71
CA LEU A 176 1.48 0.04 -23.40
C LEU A 176 0.54 0.50 -24.52
N ALA A 177 -0.70 0.85 -24.19
CA ALA A 177 -1.64 1.48 -25.12
C ALA A 177 -1.47 3.00 -25.09
N CYS A 178 -1.08 3.60 -26.23
CA CYS A 178 -0.74 5.02 -26.31
C CYS A 178 -1.82 5.85 -27.05
N ASP A 179 -1.91 7.12 -26.71
CA ASP A 179 -2.86 8.08 -27.31
C ASP A 179 -2.66 8.25 -28.81
N ASP A 180 -1.45 8.01 -29.31
CA ASP A 180 -1.09 8.16 -30.71
C ASP A 180 -1.49 6.98 -31.61
N GLY A 181 -2.23 6.02 -31.04
CA GLY A 181 -2.73 4.83 -31.71
C GLY A 181 -1.69 3.71 -31.82
N CYS A 182 -0.54 3.82 -31.15
CA CYS A 182 0.44 2.75 -31.07
C CYS A 182 0.20 1.87 -29.84
N VAL A 183 0.51 0.59 -29.96
CA VAL A 183 0.76 -0.28 -28.81
C VAL A 183 2.25 -0.57 -28.78
N GLN A 184 2.93 -0.17 -27.70
CA GLN A 184 4.38 -0.36 -27.55
C GLN A 184 4.67 -1.51 -26.60
N LEU A 185 5.64 -2.36 -26.96
CA LEU A 185 6.06 -3.51 -26.17
C LEU A 185 7.41 -3.23 -25.52
N TYR A 186 7.45 -3.46 -24.22
CA TYR A 186 8.64 -3.34 -23.39
C TYR A 186 8.93 -4.66 -22.69
N SER A 187 10.21 -4.94 -22.46
CA SER A 187 10.68 -6.03 -21.62
C SER A 187 11.15 -5.47 -20.28
N ILE A 188 10.74 -6.11 -19.20
CA ILE A 188 11.19 -5.81 -17.84
C ILE A 188 12.24 -6.86 -17.46
N THR A 189 13.43 -6.36 -17.16
CA THR A 189 14.54 -7.17 -16.66
C THR A 189 14.69 -7.02 -15.15
N ASP A 190 15.37 -7.96 -14.50
CA ASP A 190 15.68 -7.88 -13.06
C ASP A 190 16.60 -6.69 -12.71
N SER A 191 17.20 -6.00 -13.69
CA SER A 191 18.04 -4.81 -13.49
C SER A 191 17.26 -3.48 -13.39
N ASP A 192 15.96 -3.57 -13.11
CA ASP A 192 14.99 -2.48 -13.01
C ASP A 192 14.76 -1.61 -14.25
N LYS A 193 15.34 -1.96 -15.40
CA LYS A 193 15.17 -1.18 -16.63
C LYS A 193 14.05 -1.72 -17.51
N LEU A 194 13.14 -0.84 -17.91
CA LEU A 194 12.23 -1.06 -19.04
C LEU A 194 13.02 -0.91 -20.35
N THR A 195 13.15 -1.99 -21.10
CA THR A 195 13.81 -1.99 -22.41
C THR A 195 12.76 -2.02 -23.52
N TYR A 196 12.75 -1.00 -24.37
CA TYR A 196 11.89 -0.97 -25.56
C TYR A 196 12.21 -2.15 -26.48
N MET A 197 11.18 -2.84 -26.95
CA MET A 197 11.32 -3.95 -27.90
C MET A 197 10.82 -3.57 -29.29
N LYS A 198 9.54 -3.24 -29.40
CA LYS A 198 8.89 -2.92 -30.67
C LYS A 198 7.60 -2.15 -30.47
N SER A 199 7.18 -1.44 -31.51
CA SER A 199 5.86 -0.85 -31.62
C SER A 199 5.03 -1.66 -32.61
N LEU A 200 3.77 -1.92 -32.27
CA LEU A 200 2.78 -2.43 -33.21
C LEU A 200 2.41 -1.32 -34.20
N THR A 201 1.79 -1.69 -35.32
CA THR A 201 1.47 -0.69 -36.37
C THR A 201 0.45 0.32 -35.85
N ARG A 202 0.73 1.61 -36.07
CA ARG A 202 -0.11 2.72 -35.64
C ARG A 202 -1.50 2.66 -36.28
N VAL A 203 -2.52 2.93 -35.47
CA VAL A 203 -3.92 3.05 -35.91
C VAL A 203 -4.40 4.50 -35.87
N SER A 204 -5.53 4.79 -36.52
CA SER A 204 -6.05 6.16 -36.64
C SER A 204 -6.67 6.72 -35.36
N GLY A 205 -7.24 5.86 -34.51
CA GLY A 205 -7.79 6.23 -33.21
C GLY A 205 -6.75 6.09 -32.09
N ARG A 206 -7.09 6.59 -30.89
CA ARG A 206 -6.29 6.39 -29.67
C ARG A 206 -6.32 4.92 -29.28
N ALA A 207 -5.21 4.34 -28.83
CA ALA A 207 -5.26 3.03 -28.17
C ALA A 207 -5.60 3.27 -26.69
N LEU A 208 -6.81 2.89 -26.28
CA LEU A 208 -7.34 3.17 -24.95
C LEU A 208 -7.18 1.99 -24.00
N SER A 209 -7.27 0.78 -24.54
CA SER A 209 -7.16 -0.46 -23.76
C SER A 209 -6.29 -1.50 -24.45
N VAL A 210 -5.65 -2.35 -23.65
CA VAL A 210 -4.82 -3.46 -24.13
C VAL A 210 -4.91 -4.65 -23.18
N THR A 211 -4.95 -5.86 -23.73
CA THR A 211 -4.90 -7.11 -22.95
C THR A 211 -4.20 -8.20 -23.74
N TRP A 212 -3.62 -9.17 -23.04
CA TRP A 212 -2.96 -10.34 -23.64
C TRP A 212 -3.91 -11.52 -23.69
N SER A 213 -3.75 -12.39 -24.70
CA SER A 213 -4.38 -13.71 -24.64
C SER A 213 -3.79 -14.53 -23.49
N PRO A 214 -4.55 -15.49 -22.91
CA PRO A 214 -4.06 -16.31 -21.80
C PRO A 214 -2.79 -17.12 -22.11
N ASP A 215 -2.56 -17.43 -23.38
CA ASP A 215 -1.37 -18.12 -23.88
C ASP A 215 -0.21 -17.18 -24.26
N GLY A 216 -0.39 -15.86 -24.15
CA GLY A 216 0.62 -14.84 -24.45
C GLY A 216 0.98 -14.68 -25.93
N ASN A 217 0.30 -15.38 -26.84
CA ASN A 217 0.62 -15.33 -28.28
C ASN A 217 -0.05 -14.16 -29.00
N LEU A 218 -1.16 -13.65 -28.47
CA LEU A 218 -1.95 -12.58 -29.06
C LEU A 218 -2.05 -11.38 -28.12
N ILE A 219 -2.16 -10.20 -28.72
CA ILE A 219 -2.46 -8.94 -28.02
C ILE A 219 -3.75 -8.39 -28.61
N TYR A 220 -4.67 -7.98 -27.75
CA TYR A 220 -5.89 -7.29 -28.15
C TYR A 220 -5.80 -5.82 -27.74
N SER A 221 -6.08 -4.90 -28.66
CA SER A 221 -6.11 -3.46 -28.37
C SER A 221 -7.45 -2.86 -28.74
N GLY A 222 -8.06 -2.13 -27.81
CA GLY A 222 -9.31 -1.39 -28.00
C GLY A 222 -9.01 0.07 -28.30
N SER A 223 -9.62 0.60 -29.35
CA SER A 223 -9.36 1.96 -29.82
C SER A 223 -10.59 2.87 -29.73
N SER A 224 -10.36 4.18 -29.77
CA SER A 224 -11.40 5.20 -29.91
C SER A 224 -12.03 5.27 -31.30
N ASP A 225 -11.55 4.48 -32.26
CA ASP A 225 -12.14 4.36 -33.60
C ASP A 225 -13.25 3.29 -33.69
N GLY A 226 -13.64 2.71 -32.55
CA GLY A 226 -14.66 1.66 -32.48
C GLY A 226 -14.19 0.27 -32.89
N PHE A 227 -12.89 0.05 -33.11
CA PHE A 227 -12.34 -1.26 -33.45
C PHE A 227 -11.51 -1.86 -32.31
N ILE A 228 -11.70 -3.16 -32.10
CA ILE A 228 -10.72 -4.00 -31.38
C ILE A 228 -9.82 -4.64 -32.43
N ARG A 229 -8.51 -4.57 -32.23
CA ARG A 229 -7.53 -5.20 -33.12
C ARG A 229 -6.83 -6.34 -32.40
N CYS A 230 -6.64 -7.43 -33.13
CA CYS A 230 -5.88 -8.60 -32.68
C CYS A 230 -4.52 -8.60 -33.37
N TRP A 231 -3.47 -8.73 -32.58
CA TRP A 231 -2.08 -8.66 -33.01
C TRP A 231 -1.36 -9.95 -32.67
N ASP A 232 -0.50 -10.42 -33.57
CA ASP A 232 0.48 -11.45 -33.23
C ASP A 232 1.54 -10.84 -32.30
N ALA A 233 1.73 -11.37 -31.10
CA ALA A 233 2.67 -10.82 -30.12
C ALA A 233 4.14 -10.90 -30.58
N LYS A 234 4.49 -11.95 -31.34
CA LYS A 234 5.86 -12.19 -31.83
C LYS A 234 6.13 -11.35 -33.07
N LEU A 235 5.31 -11.50 -34.10
CA LEU A 235 5.46 -10.85 -35.40
C LEU A 235 5.05 -9.37 -35.36
N GLY A 236 4.08 -9.01 -34.52
CA GLY A 236 3.57 -7.64 -34.37
C GLY A 236 2.66 -7.20 -35.51
N HIS A 237 2.13 -8.14 -36.29
CA HIS A 237 1.21 -7.86 -37.40
C HIS A 237 -0.25 -7.91 -36.93
N GLU A 238 -1.11 -7.07 -37.51
CA GLU A 238 -2.57 -7.15 -37.31
C GLU A 238 -3.08 -8.44 -37.96
N ILE A 239 -3.68 -9.33 -37.18
CA ILE A 239 -4.27 -10.59 -37.66
C ILE A 239 -5.68 -10.32 -38.17
N TYR A 240 -6.50 -9.65 -37.37
CA TYR A 240 -7.86 -9.25 -37.72
C TYR A 240 -8.36 -8.11 -36.82
N ARG A 241 -9.51 -7.53 -37.20
CA ARG A 241 -10.22 -6.50 -36.43
C ARG A 241 -11.67 -6.90 -36.15
N ILE A 242 -12.20 -6.41 -35.03
CA ILE A 242 -13.60 -6.56 -34.60
C ILE A 242 -14.22 -5.16 -34.56
N THR A 243 -15.37 -4.98 -35.18
CA THR A 243 -16.16 -3.73 -35.08
C THR A 243 -17.05 -3.80 -33.85
N VAL A 244 -16.89 -2.85 -32.93
CA VAL A 244 -17.69 -2.75 -31.71
C VAL A 244 -18.92 -1.91 -31.97
N GLY A 245 -20.07 -2.36 -31.46
CA GLY A 245 -21.34 -1.63 -31.54
C GLY A 245 -22.42 -2.39 -32.30
N LEU A 246 -23.67 -2.13 -31.94
CA LEU A 246 -24.85 -2.74 -32.57
C LEU A 246 -25.12 -1.99 -33.88
N GLY A 247 -24.76 -2.60 -35.01
CA GLY A 247 -24.79 -2.00 -36.36
C GLY A 247 -26.12 -1.37 -36.77
N GLY A 248 -26.30 -0.09 -36.42
CA GLY A 248 -27.31 0.82 -36.96
C GLY A 248 -26.78 1.55 -38.20
N SER A 249 -27.62 1.67 -39.22
CA SER A 249 -27.27 2.25 -40.53
C SER A 249 -26.77 3.70 -40.46
N GLY A 250 -25.49 3.90 -40.81
CA GLY A 250 -24.92 5.19 -41.25
C GLY A 250 -24.09 5.92 -40.19
N SER A 251 -22.76 5.91 -40.41
CA SER A 251 -21.69 6.35 -39.49
C SER A 251 -21.48 5.41 -38.31
N ILE A 252 -20.28 4.81 -38.22
CA ILE A 252 -19.82 4.16 -36.99
C ILE A 252 -19.83 5.26 -35.92
N PRO A 253 -20.62 5.16 -34.84
CA PRO A 253 -20.52 6.13 -33.76
C PRO A 253 -19.08 6.10 -33.21
N ASP A 254 -18.54 7.24 -32.78
CA ASP A 254 -17.24 7.34 -32.12
C ASP A 254 -17.31 6.57 -30.78
N VAL A 255 -17.14 5.25 -30.83
CA VAL A 255 -17.22 4.34 -29.67
C VAL A 255 -15.82 4.19 -29.12
N CYS A 256 -15.66 4.56 -27.85
CA CYS A 256 -14.41 4.37 -27.11
C CYS A 256 -14.45 3.01 -26.40
N ILE A 257 -13.47 2.15 -26.67
CA ILE A 257 -13.31 0.87 -26.00
C ILE A 257 -12.40 1.05 -24.78
N TRP A 258 -13.02 1.31 -23.63
CA TRP A 258 -12.34 1.66 -22.39
C TRP A 258 -11.64 0.50 -21.69
N SER A 259 -12.16 -0.73 -21.83
CA SER A 259 -11.56 -1.89 -21.16
C SER A 259 -11.71 -3.18 -21.97
N LEU A 260 -10.69 -4.02 -21.91
CA LEU A 260 -10.65 -5.34 -22.53
C LEU A 260 -10.20 -6.39 -21.50
N LEU A 261 -10.80 -7.57 -21.59
CA LEU A 261 -10.49 -8.70 -20.71
C LEU A 261 -10.53 -10.01 -21.51
N ALA A 262 -9.42 -10.73 -21.59
CA ALA A 262 -9.37 -12.06 -22.19
C ALA A 262 -9.64 -13.15 -21.13
N LEU A 263 -10.60 -14.03 -21.41
CA LEU A 263 -10.95 -15.16 -20.54
C LEU A 263 -10.23 -16.44 -20.99
N ARG A 264 -9.98 -17.35 -20.03
CA ARG A 264 -9.31 -18.64 -20.29
C ARG A 264 -10.06 -19.54 -21.27
N CYS A 265 -11.37 -19.34 -21.42
CA CYS A 265 -12.21 -20.09 -22.36
C CYS A 265 -12.13 -19.59 -23.83
N GLY A 266 -11.22 -18.67 -24.16
CA GLY A 266 -11.12 -18.10 -25.51
C GLY A 266 -12.21 -17.07 -25.82
N THR A 267 -12.82 -16.47 -24.78
CA THR A 267 -13.75 -15.36 -24.94
C THR A 267 -13.03 -14.05 -24.63
N LEU A 268 -13.11 -13.07 -25.53
CA LEU A 268 -12.70 -11.70 -25.30
C LEU A 268 -13.90 -10.89 -24.82
N VAL A 269 -13.76 -10.12 -23.75
CA VAL A 269 -14.79 -9.20 -23.26
C VAL A 269 -14.35 -7.77 -23.52
N SER A 270 -15.24 -6.96 -24.07
CA SER A 270 -15.03 -5.52 -24.26
C SER A 270 -16.08 -4.68 -23.54
N ALA A 271 -15.65 -3.55 -23.03
CA ALA A 271 -16.46 -2.55 -22.36
C ALA A 271 -16.28 -1.20 -23.06
N ASP A 272 -17.39 -0.52 -23.36
CA ASP A 272 -17.38 0.67 -24.21
C ASP A 272 -18.13 1.88 -23.64
N SER A 273 -17.95 3.04 -24.30
CA SER A 273 -18.58 4.32 -23.95
C SER A 273 -20.10 4.34 -24.11
N THR A 274 -20.71 3.33 -24.74
CA THR A 274 -22.17 3.26 -24.88
C THR A 274 -22.86 2.60 -23.67
N GLY A 275 -22.09 2.16 -22.68
CA GLY A 275 -22.60 1.38 -21.55
C GLY A 275 -22.74 -0.11 -21.87
N SER A 276 -22.16 -0.58 -22.97
CA SER A 276 -22.27 -1.96 -23.42
C SER A 276 -21.07 -2.80 -23.00
N VAL A 277 -21.36 -4.04 -22.59
CA VAL A 277 -20.38 -5.10 -22.35
C VAL A 277 -20.63 -6.20 -23.36
N GLN A 278 -19.64 -6.47 -24.21
CA GLN A 278 -19.76 -7.38 -25.36
C GLN A 278 -18.75 -8.53 -25.20
N PHE A 279 -19.19 -9.75 -25.52
CA PHE A 279 -18.44 -10.98 -25.43
C PHE A 279 -18.20 -11.52 -26.83
N TRP A 280 -16.96 -11.83 -27.16
CA TRP A 280 -16.50 -12.19 -28.49
C TRP A 280 -15.76 -13.51 -28.46
N ASP A 281 -15.91 -14.30 -29.51
CA ASP A 281 -15.00 -15.41 -29.78
C ASP A 281 -13.63 -14.85 -30.16
N SER A 282 -12.61 -15.16 -29.37
CA SER A 282 -11.26 -14.63 -29.55
C SER A 282 -10.51 -15.30 -30.70
N GLN A 283 -11.00 -16.41 -31.26
CA GLN A 283 -10.40 -17.07 -32.42
C GLN A 283 -10.90 -16.47 -33.73
N HIS A 284 -12.21 -16.24 -33.82
CA HIS A 284 -12.85 -15.79 -35.06
C HIS A 284 -13.27 -14.31 -35.05
N GLY A 285 -13.16 -13.63 -33.89
CA GLY A 285 -13.60 -12.24 -33.73
C GLY A 285 -15.11 -12.04 -33.85
N THR A 286 -15.90 -13.09 -33.61
CA THR A 286 -17.36 -13.04 -33.77
C THR A 286 -18.06 -12.68 -32.46
N LEU A 287 -19.14 -11.88 -32.55
CA LEU A 287 -19.92 -11.50 -31.38
C LEU A 287 -20.71 -12.69 -30.84
N LEU A 288 -20.48 -13.06 -29.59
CA LEU A 288 -21.21 -14.10 -28.87
C LEU A 288 -22.45 -13.52 -28.18
N GLN A 289 -22.27 -12.45 -27.40
CA GLN A 289 -23.32 -11.78 -26.62
C GLN A 289 -23.01 -10.30 -26.45
N ALA A 290 -24.04 -9.47 -26.33
CA ALA A 290 -23.90 -8.04 -26.00
C ALA A 290 -24.94 -7.63 -24.95
N TYR A 291 -24.50 -6.90 -23.93
CA TYR A 291 -25.34 -6.44 -22.83
C TYR A 291 -25.18 -4.93 -22.64
N SER A 292 -26.24 -4.15 -22.90
CA SER A 292 -26.28 -2.71 -22.63
C SER A 292 -26.96 -2.45 -21.29
N CYS A 293 -26.28 -2.80 -20.20
CA CYS A 293 -26.84 -2.73 -18.84
C CYS A 293 -26.46 -1.46 -18.07
N HIS A 294 -25.34 -0.82 -18.41
CA HIS A 294 -24.91 0.45 -17.82
C HIS A 294 -25.58 1.63 -18.52
N LYS A 295 -25.77 2.72 -17.78
CA LYS A 295 -26.34 3.99 -18.30
C LYS A 295 -25.27 5.00 -18.72
N GLY A 296 -24.00 4.68 -18.50
CA GLY A 296 -22.85 5.48 -18.88
C GLY A 296 -21.68 4.57 -19.21
N ASP A 297 -20.55 5.17 -19.57
CA ASP A 297 -19.30 4.51 -19.96
C ASP A 297 -18.92 3.38 -19.00
N VAL A 298 -18.60 2.21 -19.57
CA VAL A 298 -18.07 1.09 -18.80
C VAL A 298 -16.55 1.20 -18.75
N THR A 299 -16.00 1.56 -17.60
CA THR A 299 -14.59 1.97 -17.44
C THR A 299 -13.65 0.82 -17.07
N ALA A 300 -14.17 -0.25 -16.45
CA ALA A 300 -13.33 -1.36 -16.02
C ALA A 300 -14.06 -2.71 -16.07
N LEU A 301 -13.27 -3.75 -16.34
CA LEU A 301 -13.68 -5.15 -16.34
C LEU A 301 -12.78 -5.96 -15.39
N ALA A 302 -13.35 -6.96 -14.73
CA ALA A 302 -12.61 -7.95 -13.95
C ALA A 302 -13.25 -9.33 -14.08
N ALA A 303 -12.45 -10.39 -14.01
CA ALA A 303 -12.94 -11.77 -13.91
C ALA A 303 -12.65 -12.33 -12.52
N ASP A 304 -13.47 -13.28 -12.08
CA ASP A 304 -13.11 -14.10 -10.93
C ASP A 304 -11.95 -15.07 -11.28
N PRO A 305 -11.29 -15.69 -10.28
CA PRO A 305 -10.14 -16.57 -10.55
C PRO A 305 -10.48 -17.80 -11.40
N SER A 306 -11.76 -18.22 -11.40
CA SER A 306 -12.24 -19.31 -12.26
C SER A 306 -12.53 -18.88 -13.70
N HIS A 307 -12.52 -17.57 -13.99
CA HIS A 307 -12.91 -16.94 -15.27
C HIS A 307 -14.32 -17.33 -15.75
N ASN A 308 -15.20 -17.75 -14.84
CA ASN A 308 -16.60 -18.07 -15.15
C ASN A 308 -17.56 -16.92 -14.77
N ARG A 309 -17.04 -15.89 -14.12
CA ARG A 309 -17.76 -14.69 -13.73
C ARG A 309 -16.98 -13.48 -14.20
N VAL A 310 -17.70 -12.54 -14.79
CA VAL A 310 -17.16 -11.24 -15.21
C VAL A 310 -17.92 -10.15 -14.50
N PHE A 311 -17.20 -9.12 -14.09
CA PHE A 311 -17.72 -7.93 -13.43
C PHE A 311 -17.43 -6.70 -14.29
N SER A 312 -18.36 -5.77 -14.36
CA SER A 312 -18.18 -4.48 -15.03
C SER A 312 -18.49 -3.31 -14.11
N ALA A 313 -17.67 -2.26 -14.20
CA ALA A 313 -17.89 -0.93 -13.60
C ALA A 313 -18.39 0.06 -14.65
N GLY A 314 -19.37 0.87 -14.29
CA GLY A 314 -19.75 2.04 -15.08
C GLY A 314 -19.55 3.36 -14.34
N SER A 315 -19.44 4.44 -15.11
CA SER A 315 -19.56 5.83 -14.63
C SER A 315 -20.96 6.16 -14.09
N ASP A 316 -21.95 5.28 -14.36
CA ASP A 316 -23.27 5.29 -13.73
C ASP A 316 -23.27 4.79 -12.28
N GLY A 317 -22.08 4.52 -11.76
CA GLY A 317 -21.81 4.08 -10.43
C GLY A 317 -22.39 2.69 -10.14
N GLN A 318 -22.43 1.78 -11.11
CA GLN A 318 -22.95 0.42 -10.91
C GLN A 318 -21.86 -0.63 -11.12
N VAL A 319 -22.10 -1.78 -10.50
CA VAL A 319 -21.27 -2.98 -10.62
C VAL A 319 -22.16 -4.13 -11.05
N ILE A 320 -21.88 -4.73 -12.21
CA ILE A 320 -22.75 -5.76 -12.79
C ILE A 320 -21.99 -7.08 -12.92
N LEU A 321 -22.65 -8.18 -12.56
CA LEU A 321 -22.13 -9.54 -12.67
C LEU A 321 -22.73 -10.27 -13.88
N TYR A 322 -21.87 -10.82 -14.73
CA TYR A 322 -22.19 -11.74 -15.81
C TYR A 322 -21.69 -13.13 -15.42
N LYS A 323 -22.54 -14.14 -15.54
CA LYS A 323 -22.21 -15.52 -15.19
C LYS A 323 -22.27 -16.43 -16.40
N LEU A 324 -21.25 -17.26 -16.57
CA LEU A 324 -21.27 -18.34 -17.54
C LEU A 324 -22.24 -19.44 -17.07
N SER A 325 -23.19 -19.81 -17.93
CA SER A 325 -24.12 -20.91 -17.66
C SER A 325 -23.58 -22.19 -18.29
N ASN A 326 -23.21 -23.18 -17.48
CA ASN A 326 -23.03 -24.53 -17.98
C ASN A 326 -24.41 -25.18 -18.11
N ASP A 327 -25.00 -25.15 -19.31
CA ASP A 327 -26.10 -26.05 -19.61
C ASP A 327 -25.53 -27.47 -19.69
N THR A 328 -25.63 -28.24 -18.59
CA THR A 328 -25.51 -29.71 -18.67
C THR A 328 -26.73 -30.24 -19.43
N VAL A 329 -26.65 -30.25 -20.75
CA VAL A 329 -27.53 -31.04 -21.61
C VAL A 329 -26.63 -31.91 -22.47
N GLY A 330 -26.81 -33.23 -22.36
CA GLY A 330 -26.02 -34.20 -23.09
C GLY A 330 -26.07 -33.99 -24.60
N SER A 331 -24.99 -34.41 -25.25
CA SER A 331 -24.72 -34.50 -26.70
C SER A 331 -24.25 -33.22 -27.41
N GLY A 332 -22.95 -33.23 -27.74
CA GLY A 332 -22.38 -32.72 -29.00
C GLY A 332 -22.21 -31.21 -29.18
N LEU A 333 -20.93 -30.79 -29.18
CA LEU A 333 -20.35 -29.47 -29.48
C LEU A 333 -20.42 -28.42 -28.36
N ASP A 334 -19.23 -28.20 -27.78
CA ASP A 334 -18.90 -27.16 -26.81
C ASP A 334 -19.08 -25.75 -27.42
N SER A 335 -20.20 -25.10 -27.13
CA SER A 335 -20.34 -23.65 -27.25
C SER A 335 -20.60 -23.07 -25.86
N CYS A 336 -19.59 -22.41 -25.28
CA CYS A 336 -19.72 -21.66 -24.03
C CYS A 336 -20.69 -20.49 -24.26
N SER A 337 -21.94 -20.60 -23.78
CA SER A 337 -22.91 -19.51 -23.83
C SER A 337 -23.08 -18.90 -22.44
N ALA A 338 -22.83 -17.60 -22.30
CA ALA A 338 -23.14 -16.86 -21.09
C ALA A 338 -24.65 -16.61 -21.05
N LYS A 339 -25.36 -17.20 -20.09
CA LYS A 339 -26.77 -16.87 -19.81
C LYS A 339 -26.88 -16.40 -18.36
N SER A 340 -27.41 -15.18 -18.22
CA SER A 340 -27.78 -14.46 -16.99
C SER A 340 -26.81 -13.33 -16.60
N ALA A 341 -27.28 -12.10 -16.78
CA ALA A 341 -26.73 -10.91 -16.14
C ALA A 341 -27.57 -10.64 -14.88
N GLU A 342 -26.95 -10.68 -13.70
CA GLU A 342 -27.62 -10.34 -12.46
C GLU A 342 -27.19 -8.94 -12.02
N LYS A 343 -28.17 -8.04 -11.91
CA LYS A 343 -27.95 -6.63 -11.58
C LYS A 343 -28.08 -6.39 -10.08
N LYS A 344 -27.03 -5.84 -9.47
CA LYS A 344 -27.13 -5.14 -8.17
C LYS A 344 -26.54 -3.74 -8.32
N CYS A 345 -27.29 -2.73 -7.89
CA CYS A 345 -26.84 -1.35 -7.93
C CYS A 345 -26.18 -0.98 -6.60
N PHE A 346 -24.92 -0.57 -6.62
CA PHE A 346 -24.25 0.10 -5.50
C PHE A 346 -23.48 1.27 -6.06
N SER A 347 -23.83 2.50 -5.64
CA SER A 347 -23.32 3.75 -6.20
C SER A 347 -21.81 3.95 -5.97
N SER A 348 -21.01 3.81 -7.02
CA SER A 348 -19.64 4.36 -7.10
C SER A 348 -19.10 4.22 -8.53
N SER A 349 -18.65 5.30 -9.17
CA SER A 349 -17.92 5.24 -10.46
C SER A 349 -16.60 4.53 -10.22
N THR A 350 -16.25 3.50 -10.99
CA THR A 350 -15.37 2.44 -10.46
C THR A 350 -14.27 1.94 -11.41
N VAL A 351 -13.12 1.59 -10.84
CA VAL A 351 -12.02 0.74 -11.36
C VAL A 351 -11.98 -0.56 -10.54
N PHE A 352 -11.59 -1.70 -11.14
CA PHE A 352 -11.72 -3.04 -10.54
C PHE A 352 -10.52 -3.98 -10.75
N PHE A 353 -10.37 -4.97 -9.84
CA PHE A 353 -9.80 -6.31 -10.13
C PHE A 353 -10.18 -7.36 -9.03
N SER A 354 -9.94 -8.66 -9.29
CA SER A 354 -10.25 -9.81 -8.41
C SER A 354 -8.98 -10.46 -7.81
N LEU A 355 -9.06 -10.94 -6.56
CA LEU A 355 -7.99 -11.62 -5.80
C LEU A 355 -8.20 -13.16 -5.74
N ALA A 356 -7.16 -14.02 -5.79
CA ALA A 356 -7.27 -15.48 -5.70
C ALA A 356 -6.25 -16.16 -4.75
N ASP A 357 -6.63 -17.27 -4.09
CA ASP A 357 -5.80 -18.50 -4.00
C ASP A 357 -6.55 -19.77 -3.50
N LEU A 358 -5.85 -20.92 -3.48
CA LEU A 358 -6.24 -22.35 -3.69
C LEU A 358 -7.20 -23.11 -2.68
N LEU A 359 -7.84 -24.17 -3.25
CA LEU A 359 -8.78 -25.26 -2.81
C LEU A 359 -8.62 -25.93 -1.40
N PRO A 360 -9.61 -26.67 -0.81
CA PRO A 360 -10.54 -27.64 -1.45
C PRO A 360 -12.03 -27.67 -1.04
N GLU A 361 -12.80 -28.46 -1.81
CA GLU A 361 -14.27 -28.63 -1.79
C GLU A 361 -14.81 -29.34 -0.53
N GLU A 362 -16.00 -28.90 -0.06
CA GLU A 362 -16.99 -29.81 0.54
C GLU A 362 -18.43 -29.39 0.21
N LYS A 363 -19.28 -30.38 -0.05
CA LYS A 363 -20.68 -30.25 -0.45
C LYS A 363 -21.58 -30.08 0.77
N VAL A 364 -22.40 -29.03 0.83
CA VAL A 364 -23.53 -28.95 1.78
C VAL A 364 -24.84 -28.59 1.08
N LYS A 365 -25.89 -29.35 1.43
CA LYS A 365 -27.24 -29.31 0.86
C LYS A 365 -28.00 -28.05 1.26
N ARG A 366 -28.71 -27.46 0.28
CA ARG A 366 -29.65 -26.32 0.46
C ARG A 366 -30.92 -26.73 1.21
N VAL A 367 -31.34 -25.92 2.17
CA VAL A 367 -32.72 -25.84 2.67
C VAL A 367 -33.27 -24.46 2.30
N ARG A 368 -34.45 -24.44 1.67
CA ARG A 368 -35.19 -23.22 1.31
C ARG A 368 -36.00 -22.74 2.51
N GLY A 369 -35.70 -21.55 3.01
CA GLY A 369 -36.59 -20.75 3.85
C GLY A 369 -36.50 -19.30 3.39
N ARG A 370 -37.64 -18.68 3.06
CA ARG A 370 -37.72 -17.23 2.82
C ARG A 370 -37.70 -16.53 4.18
N GLU A 371 -36.56 -15.97 4.54
CA GLU A 371 -36.44 -15.01 5.65
C GLU A 371 -36.00 -13.65 5.11
N LYS A 372 -36.48 -12.59 5.77
CA LYS A 372 -36.06 -11.21 5.54
C LYS A 372 -34.53 -11.11 5.68
N PRO A 373 -33.82 -10.24 4.94
CA PRO A 373 -32.36 -10.19 5.00
C PRO A 373 -31.94 -9.84 6.43
N ILE A 374 -31.41 -10.85 7.13
CA ILE A 374 -30.69 -10.71 8.39
C ILE A 374 -29.45 -9.85 8.08
N ASP A 375 -29.14 -8.91 8.96
CA ASP A 375 -28.01 -7.97 8.83
C ASP A 375 -26.69 -8.76 8.98
N PHE A 376 -26.26 -9.44 7.92
CA PHE A 376 -25.05 -10.26 7.92
C PHE A 376 -23.81 -9.37 7.77
N SER A 377 -23.02 -9.28 8.85
CA SER A 377 -21.76 -8.52 8.91
C SER A 377 -20.69 -9.08 7.95
N TYR A 378 -19.78 -8.20 7.52
CA TYR A 378 -18.60 -8.51 6.69
C TYR A 378 -17.81 -9.73 7.18
N HIS A 379 -17.70 -9.88 8.51
CA HIS A 379 -16.99 -10.99 9.14
C HIS A 379 -17.58 -12.35 8.76
N ASN A 380 -18.87 -12.46 8.43
CA ASN A 380 -19.50 -13.74 8.09
C ASN A 380 -19.02 -14.36 6.78
N TRP A 381 -18.60 -13.56 5.80
CA TRP A 381 -18.20 -14.06 4.48
C TRP A 381 -16.70 -13.87 4.19
N ALA A 382 -16.03 -12.92 4.84
CA ALA A 382 -14.62 -12.64 4.58
C ALA A 382 -13.66 -13.69 5.17
N HIS A 383 -14.06 -14.45 6.20
CA HIS A 383 -13.26 -15.57 6.74
C HIS A 383 -13.22 -16.82 5.85
N LEU A 384 -14.10 -16.92 4.85
CA LEU A 384 -14.30 -18.15 4.07
C LEU A 384 -13.26 -18.36 2.96
N GLY A 385 -12.15 -17.59 2.95
CA GLY A 385 -11.16 -17.64 1.87
C GLY A 385 -11.77 -17.36 0.49
N VAL A 386 -12.86 -16.57 0.46
CA VAL A 386 -13.63 -16.34 -0.76
C VAL A 386 -12.90 -15.29 -1.60
N PRO A 387 -12.74 -15.50 -2.92
CA PRO A 387 -12.15 -14.50 -3.79
C PRO A 387 -12.92 -13.18 -3.68
N MET A 388 -12.18 -12.10 -3.50
CA MET A 388 -12.72 -10.77 -3.31
C MET A 388 -12.57 -9.95 -4.58
N LEU A 389 -13.60 -9.18 -4.90
CA LEU A 389 -13.56 -8.13 -5.93
C LEU A 389 -13.43 -6.80 -5.21
N ILE A 390 -12.51 -5.93 -5.64
CA ILE A 390 -12.30 -4.61 -5.05
C ILE A 390 -12.59 -3.52 -6.07
N SER A 391 -13.35 -2.52 -5.63
CA SER A 391 -13.86 -1.41 -6.44
C SER A 391 -13.48 -0.07 -5.82
N ALA A 392 -13.15 0.92 -6.65
CA ALA A 392 -12.88 2.28 -6.20
C ALA A 392 -13.03 3.29 -7.34
N GLY A 393 -13.31 4.56 -7.05
CA GLY A 393 -13.16 5.63 -8.04
C GLY A 393 -13.42 7.04 -7.50
N ASP A 394 -14.29 7.80 -8.17
CA ASP A 394 -14.53 9.24 -7.91
C ASP A 394 -15.09 9.54 -6.51
N ASP A 395 -15.71 8.55 -5.88
CA ASP A 395 -16.19 8.65 -4.50
C ASP A 395 -15.06 8.52 -3.47
N THR A 396 -13.82 8.33 -3.92
CA THR A 396 -12.57 8.26 -3.14
C THR A 396 -12.41 7.04 -2.24
N LYS A 397 -13.44 6.20 -2.18
CA LYS A 397 -13.53 5.04 -1.29
C LYS A 397 -13.10 3.78 -1.99
N LEU A 398 -12.85 2.75 -1.18
CA LEU A 398 -12.65 1.39 -1.66
C LEU A 398 -13.74 0.50 -1.08
N PHE A 399 -14.30 -0.37 -1.92
CA PHE A 399 -15.30 -1.36 -1.55
C PHE A 399 -14.83 -2.76 -1.90
N ALA A 400 -15.08 -3.70 -0.99
CA ALA A 400 -14.82 -5.11 -1.20
C ALA A 400 -16.12 -5.92 -1.32
N TYR A 401 -16.17 -6.83 -2.28
CA TYR A 401 -17.31 -7.68 -2.58
C TYR A 401 -16.87 -9.15 -2.54
N SER A 402 -17.74 -10.04 -2.07
CA SER A 402 -17.56 -11.47 -2.31
C SER A 402 -17.79 -11.78 -3.79
N ALA A 403 -16.78 -12.26 -4.52
CA ALA A 403 -16.93 -12.58 -5.94
C ALA A 403 -17.89 -13.79 -6.14
N LYS A 404 -17.89 -14.73 -5.20
CA LYS A 404 -18.77 -15.92 -5.24
C LYS A 404 -20.21 -15.60 -4.84
N GLU A 405 -20.40 -14.72 -3.87
CA GLU A 405 -21.69 -14.41 -3.25
C GLU A 405 -22.09 -12.95 -3.45
N PHE A 406 -21.67 -12.38 -4.59
CA PHE A 406 -21.87 -11.00 -4.99
C PHE A 406 -23.32 -10.52 -4.85
N THR A 407 -24.29 -11.38 -5.23
CA THR A 407 -25.72 -11.06 -5.13
C THR A 407 -26.35 -11.38 -3.77
N ASN A 408 -25.60 -11.99 -2.84
CA ASN A 408 -26.09 -12.29 -1.50
C ASN A 408 -25.78 -11.16 -0.50
N PHE A 409 -24.59 -10.55 -0.58
CA PHE A 409 -24.12 -9.55 0.40
C PHE A 409 -24.06 -8.13 -0.16
N CYS A 410 -24.02 -7.15 0.74
CA CYS A 410 -23.67 -5.77 0.42
C CYS A 410 -22.14 -5.62 0.41
N PRO A 411 -21.57 -4.70 -0.40
CA PRO A 411 -20.15 -4.41 -0.35
C PRO A 411 -19.73 -3.88 1.02
N HIS A 412 -18.51 -4.22 1.41
CA HIS A 412 -17.87 -3.67 2.59
C HIS A 412 -17.02 -2.46 2.22
N ASP A 413 -17.30 -1.31 2.80
CA ASP A 413 -16.44 -0.12 2.70
C ASP A 413 -15.17 -0.37 3.51
N ILE A 414 -14.05 -0.63 2.83
CA ILE A 414 -12.74 -0.92 3.45
C ILE A 414 -11.99 0.35 3.83
N CYS A 415 -12.32 1.48 3.19
CA CYS A 415 -11.68 2.77 3.41
C CYS A 415 -12.76 3.83 3.70
N PRO A 416 -13.34 3.83 4.91
CA PRO A 416 -14.41 4.77 5.26
C PRO A 416 -13.92 6.21 5.38
N THR A 417 -12.63 6.40 5.67
CA THR A 417 -11.98 7.72 5.83
C THR A 417 -10.68 7.78 5.00
N PRO A 418 -10.77 7.87 3.66
CA PRO A 418 -9.60 7.98 2.79
C PRO A 418 -8.77 9.23 3.07
N GLN A 419 -7.44 9.12 2.94
CA GLN A 419 -6.49 10.22 3.13
C GLN A 419 -6.81 11.11 4.35
N ARG A 420 -6.91 10.47 5.53
CA ARG A 420 -7.24 11.15 6.78
C ARG A 420 -6.32 12.35 7.01
N VAL A 421 -6.93 13.50 7.31
CA VAL A 421 -6.23 14.73 7.66
C VAL A 421 -5.51 14.56 9.00
N PRO A 422 -4.17 14.67 9.07
CA PRO A 422 -3.46 14.68 10.34
C PRO A 422 -3.86 15.89 11.17
N VAL A 423 -4.24 15.65 12.42
CA VAL A 423 -4.65 16.68 13.37
C VAL A 423 -3.93 16.46 14.68
N HIS A 424 -3.26 17.50 15.18
CA HIS A 424 -2.61 17.51 16.49
C HIS A 424 -3.31 18.52 17.40
N LEU A 425 -3.69 18.07 18.60
CA LEU A 425 -4.31 18.90 19.63
C LEU A 425 -3.30 19.19 20.73
N VAL A 426 -3.14 20.46 21.07
CA VAL A 426 -2.32 20.93 22.19
C VAL A 426 -3.23 21.69 23.14
N LEU A 427 -3.36 21.21 24.37
CA LEU A 427 -4.28 21.79 25.35
C LEU A 427 -3.64 22.94 26.15
N ASN A 428 -2.41 22.75 26.64
CA ASN A 428 -1.76 23.65 27.59
C ASN A 428 -0.71 24.54 26.91
N THR A 429 -1.16 25.50 26.11
CA THR A 429 -0.23 26.37 25.37
C THR A 429 0.27 27.55 26.21
N VAL A 430 1.41 28.13 25.80
CA VAL A 430 1.95 29.39 26.37
C VAL A 430 1.05 30.60 26.11
N PHE A 431 0.02 30.46 25.27
CA PHE A 431 -0.94 31.51 24.92
C PHE A 431 -2.15 31.48 25.86
N ASP A 432 -1.95 31.79 27.13
CA ASP A 432 -3.00 31.84 28.16
C ASP A 432 -3.77 30.51 28.29
N GLN A 433 -3.10 29.36 28.12
CA GLN A 433 -3.70 28.01 28.14
C GLN A 433 -4.79 27.81 27.07
N THR A 434 -4.71 28.55 25.96
CA THR A 434 -5.65 28.39 24.85
C THR A 434 -5.36 27.09 24.10
N PRO A 435 -6.33 26.19 23.92
CA PRO A 435 -6.09 24.96 23.18
C PRO A 435 -5.98 25.27 21.67
N LEU A 436 -4.95 24.70 21.05
CA LEU A 436 -4.65 24.84 19.63
C LEU A 436 -4.76 23.50 18.91
N LEU A 437 -5.31 23.54 17.71
CA LEU A 437 -5.31 22.46 16.74
C LEU A 437 -4.38 22.81 15.59
N LEU A 438 -3.43 21.93 15.29
CA LEU A 438 -2.71 21.93 14.02
C LEU A 438 -3.41 20.97 13.07
N VAL A 439 -3.85 21.48 11.92
CA VAL A 439 -4.53 20.69 10.88
C VAL A 439 -3.67 20.71 9.62
N GLN A 440 -3.30 19.53 9.14
CA GLN A 440 -2.47 19.37 7.94
C GLN A 440 -3.31 19.11 6.69
N ALA A 441 -3.38 20.09 5.79
CA ALA A 441 -3.84 19.87 4.42
C ALA A 441 -2.65 19.47 3.53
N SER A 442 -2.95 19.04 2.29
CA SER A 442 -1.92 18.59 1.33
C SER A 442 -0.86 19.65 1.04
N TYR A 443 -1.21 20.94 1.03
CA TYR A 443 -0.31 22.04 0.62
C TYR A 443 -0.22 23.19 1.64
N TRP A 444 -0.88 23.08 2.79
CA TRP A 444 -0.82 24.10 3.83
C TRP A 444 -1.12 23.49 5.21
N LEU A 445 -0.73 24.22 6.24
CA LEU A 445 -1.09 23.95 7.63
C LEU A 445 -2.01 25.05 8.14
N ASP A 446 -3.04 24.65 8.88
CA ASP A 446 -3.93 25.56 9.59
C ASP A 446 -3.74 25.42 11.10
N ILE A 447 -3.61 26.55 11.78
CA ILE A 447 -3.52 26.64 13.23
C ILE A 447 -4.81 27.25 13.73
N VAL A 448 -5.58 26.46 14.47
CA VAL A 448 -6.96 26.76 14.83
C VAL A 448 -7.07 26.78 16.35
N CYS A 449 -7.64 27.86 16.89
CA CYS A 449 -8.02 27.95 18.29
C CYS A 449 -9.34 27.22 18.52
N VAL A 450 -9.41 26.39 19.55
CA VAL A 450 -10.67 25.78 20.00
C VAL A 450 -11.21 26.55 21.20
N ARG A 451 -12.46 27.00 21.12
CA ARG A 451 -13.16 27.61 22.25
C ARG A 451 -14.38 26.77 22.60
N VAL A 452 -14.43 26.28 23.82
CA VAL A 452 -15.60 25.59 24.35
C VAL A 452 -16.64 26.63 24.76
N LYS A 453 -17.85 26.56 24.22
CA LYS A 453 -18.96 27.39 24.71
C LYS A 453 -19.53 26.73 25.97
N SER A 454 -19.33 27.35 27.13
CA SER A 454 -20.01 26.95 28.36
C SER A 454 -21.45 27.47 28.35
N GLY A 455 -22.45 26.58 28.43
CA GLY A 455 -23.85 27.01 28.48
C GLY A 455 -24.91 25.90 28.41
N ALA A 456 -25.12 25.16 29.51
CA ALA A 456 -26.44 24.73 29.98
C ALA A 456 -26.33 24.33 31.48
N LEU A 457 -27.21 24.88 32.32
CA LEU A 457 -27.34 24.55 33.75
C LEU A 457 -27.50 23.03 33.97
N PRO A 458 -27.00 22.47 35.10
CA PRO A 458 -27.23 21.08 35.46
C PRO A 458 -28.68 20.88 35.92
N GLY A 459 -29.59 20.70 34.94
CA GLY A 459 -30.98 20.34 35.16
C GLY A 459 -31.24 18.91 34.71
N MET A 460 -31.27 18.00 35.69
CA MET A 460 -31.93 16.69 35.69
C MET A 460 -32.07 15.97 34.33
N GLY A 461 -31.05 15.19 33.95
CA GLY A 461 -31.12 14.25 32.83
C GLY A 461 -29.78 13.55 32.60
N SER A 462 -29.72 12.24 32.81
CA SER A 462 -28.54 11.40 32.65
C SER A 462 -28.20 11.17 31.17
N GLY A 463 -27.40 12.05 30.58
CA GLY A 463 -26.78 11.87 29.26
C GLY A 463 -25.53 12.75 29.13
N PRO A 464 -24.52 12.37 28.33
CA PRO A 464 -23.32 13.18 28.15
C PRO A 464 -23.70 14.52 27.51
N SER A 465 -23.42 15.62 28.21
CA SER A 465 -23.68 16.98 27.74
C SER A 465 -22.85 17.27 26.49
N VAL A 466 -23.50 17.39 25.34
CA VAL A 466 -22.86 17.75 24.08
C VAL A 466 -22.59 19.25 24.08
N GLY A 467 -21.35 19.64 24.41
CA GLY A 467 -20.90 21.03 24.29
C GLY A 467 -20.58 21.40 22.84
N LEU A 468 -21.08 22.54 22.36
CA LEU A 468 -20.74 23.04 21.02
C LEU A 468 -19.42 23.83 21.08
N THR A 469 -18.41 23.41 20.33
CA THR A 469 -17.14 24.15 20.19
C THR A 469 -17.18 25.16 19.05
N LYS A 470 -16.60 26.33 19.25
CA LYS A 470 -16.28 27.28 18.17
C LYS A 470 -14.79 27.15 17.84
N THR A 471 -14.47 27.06 16.55
CA THR A 471 -13.10 27.05 16.07
C THR A 471 -12.78 28.35 15.34
N ASP A 472 -11.70 29.03 15.72
CA ASP A 472 -11.24 30.26 15.08
C ASP A 472 -9.86 30.02 14.43
N LEU A 473 -9.74 30.24 13.11
CA LEU A 473 -8.47 30.13 12.39
C LEU A 473 -7.53 31.27 12.83
N LEU A 474 -6.38 30.93 13.39
CA LEU A 474 -5.37 31.89 13.87
C LEU A 474 -4.29 32.19 12.83
N ALA A 475 -3.81 31.15 12.14
CA ALA A 475 -2.77 31.27 11.12
C ALA A 475 -2.87 30.15 10.09
N ARG A 476 -2.48 30.47 8.85
CA ARG A 476 -2.34 29.51 7.74
C ARG A 476 -0.95 29.62 7.15
N VAL A 477 -0.22 28.51 7.08
CA VAL A 477 1.12 28.44 6.46
C VAL A 477 1.04 27.58 5.22
N LYS A 478 1.29 28.18 4.05
CA LYS A 478 1.36 27.43 2.78
C LYS A 478 2.75 26.82 2.59
N SER A 479 2.80 25.65 1.97
CA SER A 479 4.06 25.02 1.57
C SER A 479 4.75 25.84 0.48
N LYS A 480 6.09 25.76 0.44
CA LYS A 480 6.86 26.46 -0.59
C LYS A 480 6.65 25.78 -1.95
N ALA A 481 6.45 26.58 -3.00
CA ALA A 481 6.26 26.08 -4.37
C ALA A 481 5.15 25.02 -4.50
N THR A 482 4.09 25.13 -3.69
CA THR A 482 2.92 24.23 -3.70
C THR A 482 3.28 22.75 -3.60
N ARG A 483 4.33 22.44 -2.85
CA ARG A 483 4.77 21.07 -2.62
C ARG A 483 3.89 20.36 -1.61
N LYS A 484 3.64 19.06 -1.82
CA LYS A 484 2.84 18.26 -0.90
C LYS A 484 3.57 18.09 0.44
N ILE A 485 2.84 18.31 1.53
CA ILE A 485 3.31 18.11 2.91
C ILE A 485 3.15 16.62 3.26
N ILE A 486 4.23 16.01 3.73
CA ILE A 486 4.29 14.59 4.10
C ILE A 486 3.85 14.43 5.56
N CYS A 487 4.51 15.15 6.47
CA CYS A 487 4.22 15.09 7.90
C CYS A 487 4.33 16.48 8.53
N SER A 488 3.64 16.66 9.65
CA SER A 488 3.70 17.87 10.47
C SER A 488 3.68 17.53 11.96
N SER A 489 4.10 18.48 12.78
CA SER A 489 4.13 18.35 14.23
C SER A 489 4.03 19.71 14.90
N ILE A 490 3.49 19.76 16.11
CA ILE A 490 3.40 20.96 16.96
C ILE A 490 3.96 20.63 18.34
N SER A 491 4.67 21.57 18.93
CA SER A 491 5.28 21.41 20.25
C SER A 491 4.22 21.37 21.35
N THR A 492 4.52 20.70 22.47
CA THR A 492 3.64 20.63 23.66
C THR A 492 3.31 22.00 24.24
N SER A 493 4.23 22.96 24.12
CA SER A 493 4.02 24.37 24.47
C SER A 493 3.12 25.12 23.49
N GLY A 494 2.89 24.59 22.29
CA GLY A 494 2.22 25.28 21.18
C GLY A 494 3.03 26.43 20.58
N LEU A 495 4.27 26.67 21.03
CA LEU A 495 5.11 27.77 20.54
C LEU A 495 5.71 27.48 19.15
N PHE A 496 6.07 26.22 18.91
CA PHE A 496 6.74 25.80 17.69
C PHE A 496 5.90 24.79 16.93
N PHE A 497 6.01 24.82 15.60
CA PHE A 497 5.45 23.79 14.74
C PHE A 497 6.35 23.60 13.52
N ALA A 498 6.34 22.40 12.97
CA ALA A 498 7.17 22.03 11.84
C ALA A 498 6.38 21.20 10.82
N TYR A 499 6.79 21.27 9.56
CA TYR A 499 6.36 20.34 8.52
C TYR A 499 7.53 19.92 7.64
N SER A 500 7.40 18.76 7.00
CA SER A 500 8.30 18.35 5.92
C SER A 500 7.51 18.20 4.62
N ASP A 501 8.06 18.77 3.55
CA ASP A 501 7.68 18.43 2.18
C ASP A 501 8.61 17.32 1.64
N HIS A 502 8.56 16.99 0.34
CA HIS A 502 9.45 16.01 -0.30
C HIS A 502 10.90 16.50 -0.52
N VAL A 503 11.26 17.70 -0.02
CA VAL A 503 12.61 18.26 -0.16
C VAL A 503 13.29 18.43 1.18
N LYS A 504 12.63 19.07 2.16
CA LYS A 504 13.21 19.29 3.49
C LYS A 504 12.20 19.63 4.58
N PRO A 505 12.57 19.43 5.86
CA PRO A 505 11.82 19.99 6.98
C PRO A 505 11.91 21.52 7.05
N SER A 506 10.86 22.14 7.58
CA SER A 506 10.78 23.57 7.89
C SER A 506 10.17 23.78 9.28
N LEU A 507 10.78 24.66 10.06
CA LEU A 507 10.38 25.00 11.43
C LEU A 507 9.84 26.43 11.52
N PHE A 508 8.82 26.62 12.33
CA PHE A 508 8.13 27.89 12.55
C PHE A 508 7.86 28.12 14.03
N GLU A 509 7.81 29.40 14.41
CA GLU A 509 7.51 29.90 15.74
C GLU A 509 6.27 30.79 15.69
N LEU A 510 5.35 30.58 16.63
CA LEU A 510 4.18 31.42 16.84
C LEU A 510 4.49 32.51 17.86
N LYS A 511 4.15 33.76 17.56
CA LYS A 511 4.24 34.87 18.52
C LYS A 511 2.91 35.60 18.63
N ARG A 512 2.63 36.16 19.80
CA ARG A 512 1.46 37.02 20.00
C ARG A 512 1.73 38.39 19.37
N SER A 513 0.80 38.91 18.58
CA SER A 513 0.90 40.28 18.09
C SER A 513 0.69 41.27 19.24
N GLU A 514 1.55 42.30 19.32
CA GLU A 514 1.53 43.30 20.39
C GLU A 514 0.33 44.27 20.33
N GLY A 515 -0.51 44.20 19.29
CA GLY A 515 -1.63 45.13 19.07
C GLY A 515 -3.02 44.51 19.26
N GLY A 516 -3.48 44.29 20.50
CA GLY A 516 -4.89 44.21 20.96
C GLY A 516 -5.89 43.22 20.31
N LYS A 517 -5.65 42.69 19.11
CA LYS A 517 -6.42 41.65 18.44
C LYS A 517 -5.70 40.32 18.62
N SER A 518 -6.49 39.25 18.80
CA SER A 518 -6.07 37.84 18.99
C SER A 518 -5.37 37.22 17.76
N THR A 519 -4.52 37.97 17.05
CA THR A 519 -3.82 37.51 15.86
C THR A 519 -2.41 37.05 16.22
N LEU A 520 -2.09 35.78 15.93
CA LEU A 520 -0.74 35.24 16.07
C LEU A 520 0.08 35.56 14.82
N THR A 521 1.35 35.94 15.01
CA THR A 521 2.32 36.07 13.93
C THR A 521 3.14 34.78 13.81
N VAL A 522 3.50 34.42 12.58
CA VAL A 522 4.29 33.22 12.29
C VAL A 522 5.66 33.65 11.79
N ASN A 523 6.72 33.21 12.46
CA ASN A 523 8.10 33.45 12.04
C ASN A 523 8.76 32.13 11.64
N LYS A 524 9.47 32.12 10.52
CA LYS A 524 10.25 30.96 10.10
C LYS A 524 11.57 30.92 10.87
N ARG A 525 11.92 29.76 11.44
CA ARG A 525 13.22 29.49 12.07
C ARG A 525 14.13 28.73 11.11
N HIS A 526 15.43 28.90 11.30
CA HIS A 526 16.44 28.17 10.53
C HIS A 526 16.57 26.74 11.06
N LEU A 527 16.81 25.80 10.15
CA LEU A 527 17.18 24.41 10.46
C LEU A 527 18.49 24.10 9.72
N PRO A 528 19.31 23.15 10.22
CA PRO A 528 20.52 22.71 9.52
C PRO A 528 20.25 22.37 8.05
N SER A 529 21.15 22.79 7.16
CA SER A 529 20.95 22.68 5.70
C SER A 529 20.93 21.23 5.19
N ASN A 530 21.57 20.31 5.91
CA ASN A 530 21.83 18.95 5.46
C ASN A 530 20.78 17.93 5.93
N LEU A 531 19.63 18.41 6.43
CA LEU A 531 18.57 17.52 6.89
C LEU A 531 17.78 16.96 5.70
N PRO A 532 17.63 15.63 5.60
CA PRO A 532 16.74 15.02 4.62
C PRO A 532 15.29 15.38 4.92
N PHE A 533 14.42 15.31 3.91
CA PHE A 533 12.99 15.33 4.18
C PHE A 533 12.57 14.17 5.09
N ALA A 534 11.49 14.41 5.83
CA ALA A 534 11.03 13.53 6.89
C ALA A 534 9.73 12.81 6.52
N HIS A 535 9.62 11.55 6.93
CA HIS A 535 8.36 10.81 6.93
C HIS A 535 7.57 11.00 8.24
N SER A 536 8.26 11.31 9.34
CA SER A 536 7.66 11.55 10.65
C SER A 536 8.46 12.57 11.45
N MET A 537 7.80 13.35 12.30
CA MET A 537 8.45 14.32 13.17
C MET A 537 7.72 14.46 14.49
N VAL A 538 8.48 14.61 15.58
CA VAL A 538 7.94 14.86 16.92
C VAL A 538 8.80 15.88 17.66
N PHE A 539 8.18 16.74 18.46
CA PHE A 539 8.91 17.57 19.42
C PHE A 539 9.19 16.80 20.70
N SER A 540 10.28 17.14 21.38
CA SER A 540 10.48 16.69 22.75
C SER A 540 9.41 17.24 23.68
N PHE A 541 9.17 16.54 24.80
CA PHE A 541 8.12 16.92 25.75
C PHE A 541 8.31 18.34 26.32
N ASP A 542 9.54 18.78 26.50
CA ASP A 542 9.93 20.12 26.94
C ASP A 542 9.93 21.17 25.80
N SER A 543 9.57 20.79 24.58
CA SER A 543 9.62 21.61 23.36
C SER A 543 11.01 22.12 22.95
N SER A 544 12.10 21.61 23.54
CA SER A 544 13.47 22.09 23.27
C SER A 544 14.12 21.46 22.04
N ARG A 545 13.68 20.25 21.65
CA ARG A 545 14.25 19.48 20.54
C ARG A 545 13.18 19.09 19.52
N LEU A 546 13.58 19.05 18.26
CA LEU A 546 12.81 18.51 17.16
C LEU A 546 13.48 17.21 16.70
N ILE A 547 12.72 16.11 16.74
CA ILE A 547 13.16 14.78 16.32
C ILE A 547 12.56 14.49 14.95
N ILE A 548 13.39 14.12 13.99
CA ILE A 548 13.06 14.01 12.57
C ILE A 548 13.45 12.63 12.06
N ALA A 549 12.47 11.85 11.58
CA ALA A 549 12.71 10.59 10.88
C ALA A 549 12.94 10.85 9.39
N GLY A 550 14.20 10.84 8.97
CA GLY A 550 14.63 11.12 7.60
C GLY A 550 14.32 9.97 6.63
N HIS A 551 14.11 10.33 5.36
CA HIS A 551 13.95 9.35 4.27
C HIS A 551 15.20 8.50 4.00
N ASP A 552 16.36 8.91 4.52
CA ASP A 552 17.61 8.15 4.49
C ASP A 552 17.69 7.11 5.63
N ARG A 553 16.56 6.82 6.28
CA ARG A 553 16.37 5.76 7.28
C ARG A 553 17.10 6.07 8.61
N ARG A 554 17.42 7.34 8.86
CA ARG A 554 18.03 7.83 10.12
C ARG A 554 17.08 8.73 10.89
N ILE A 555 17.32 8.88 12.19
CA ILE A 555 16.57 9.77 13.07
C ILE A 555 17.50 10.89 13.56
N TYR A 556 17.16 12.13 13.26
CA TYR A 556 17.92 13.31 13.62
C TYR A 556 17.30 14.02 14.82
N VAL A 557 18.12 14.43 15.78
CA VAL A 557 17.69 15.24 16.93
C VAL A 557 18.30 16.62 16.79
N VAL A 558 17.46 17.63 16.61
CA VAL A 558 17.86 19.02 16.39
C VAL A 558 17.43 19.86 17.58
N ASP A 559 18.33 20.68 18.11
CA ASP A 559 18.00 21.65 19.15
C ASP A 559 17.29 22.85 18.53
N VAL A 560 16.12 23.21 19.06
CA VAL A 560 15.24 24.26 18.50
C VAL A 560 15.80 25.66 18.79
N GLY A 561 16.54 25.83 19.89
CA GLY A 561 17.08 27.13 20.31
C GLY A 561 18.31 27.55 19.50
N SER A 562 19.29 26.65 19.41
CA SER A 562 20.55 26.83 18.68
C SER A 562 20.43 26.53 17.18
N ALA A 563 19.40 25.76 16.77
CA ALA A 563 19.24 25.24 15.41
C ALA A 563 20.40 24.34 14.95
N GLU A 564 21.04 23.63 15.88
CA GLU A 564 22.13 22.69 15.61
C GLU A 564 21.68 21.23 15.70
N LEU A 565 22.36 20.38 14.93
CA LEU A 565 22.15 18.93 15.01
C LEU A 565 22.85 18.39 16.25
N VAL A 566 22.07 17.89 17.21
CA VAL A 566 22.56 17.34 18.47
C VAL A 566 23.00 15.89 18.31
N HIS A 567 22.19 15.08 17.62
CA HIS A 567 22.43 13.64 17.52
C HIS A 567 21.79 13.02 16.30
N THR A 568 22.29 11.85 15.88
CA THR A 568 21.71 11.04 14.80
C THR A 568 21.66 9.58 15.22
N PHE A 569 20.46 9.01 15.31
CA PHE A 569 20.27 7.57 15.55
C PHE A 569 20.12 6.82 14.22
N THR A 570 20.64 5.60 14.18
CA THR A 570 20.48 4.67 13.06
C THR A 570 19.77 3.41 13.56
N PRO A 571 18.47 3.22 13.26
CA PRO A 571 17.76 1.99 13.58
C PRO A 571 18.44 0.77 12.93
N ARG A 572 18.66 -0.30 13.70
CA ARG A 572 19.24 -1.56 13.22
C ARG A 572 18.69 -2.80 13.92
N CYS A 573 18.46 -3.88 13.18
CA CYS A 573 18.07 -5.17 13.73
C CYS A 573 19.26 -5.96 14.32
N SER A 574 20.48 -5.80 13.80
CA SER A 574 21.71 -6.48 14.25
C SER A 574 22.81 -5.50 14.70
N GLU A 575 23.75 -5.98 15.52
CA GLU A 575 24.85 -5.16 16.09
C GLU A 575 26.09 -5.06 15.19
N HIS A 576 26.19 -5.85 14.11
CA HIS A 576 27.46 -6.06 13.39
C HIS A 576 27.82 -5.03 12.29
N ASP A 577 27.03 -3.98 12.08
CA ASP A 577 27.10 -3.19 10.84
C ASP A 577 27.19 -1.67 11.06
N GLU A 578 27.96 -1.18 12.04
CA GLU A 578 28.07 0.27 12.33
C GLU A 578 28.43 1.12 11.09
N GLU A 579 29.30 0.60 10.21
CA GLU A 579 29.83 1.32 9.04
C GLU A 579 28.99 1.17 7.75
N LEU A 580 28.04 0.22 7.69
CA LEU A 580 27.21 0.02 6.50
C LEU A 580 26.01 1.00 6.46
N PRO A 581 25.52 1.36 5.26
CA PRO A 581 24.30 2.17 5.14
C PRO A 581 23.12 1.48 5.84
N PRO A 582 22.16 2.24 6.39
CA PRO A 582 21.02 1.65 7.08
C PRO A 582 20.25 0.73 6.13
N SER A 583 20.20 -0.56 6.46
CA SER A 583 19.43 -1.56 5.73
C SER A 583 17.95 -1.56 6.10
N GLU A 584 17.60 -0.95 7.24
CA GLU A 584 16.24 -1.00 7.77
C GLU A 584 15.26 -0.09 7.02
N PRO A 585 13.98 -0.45 6.94
CA PRO A 585 12.95 0.38 6.30
C PRO A 585 12.75 1.75 6.99
N PRO A 586 12.25 2.77 6.25
CA PRO A 586 12.02 4.11 6.79
C PRO A 586 11.07 4.14 7.99
N ILE A 587 11.36 5.03 8.95
CA ILE A 587 10.51 5.31 10.12
C ILE A 587 9.34 6.21 9.73
N THR A 588 8.11 5.76 9.96
CA THR A 588 6.88 6.50 9.59
C THR A 588 6.07 6.96 10.80
N LYS A 589 6.28 6.38 11.98
CA LYS A 589 5.62 6.81 13.22
C LYS A 589 6.65 6.95 14.34
N MET A 590 6.49 7.97 15.17
CA MET A 590 7.30 8.18 16.36
C MET A 590 6.42 8.62 17.52
N PHE A 591 6.75 8.15 18.73
CA PHE A 591 6.09 8.52 19.97
C PHE A 591 7.16 8.85 21.01
N ILE A 592 6.94 9.90 21.79
CA ILE A 592 7.85 10.30 22.87
C ILE A 592 7.16 10.17 24.23
N SER A 593 7.90 9.78 25.24
CA SER A 593 7.41 9.74 26.62
C SER A 593 7.22 11.14 27.21
N SER A 594 6.34 11.24 28.20
CA SER A 594 6.03 12.50 28.90
C SER A 594 7.18 13.07 29.73
N ASP A 595 8.21 12.28 30.04
CA ASP A 595 9.45 12.79 30.66
C ASP A 595 10.55 13.11 29.64
N GLY A 596 10.34 12.79 28.35
CA GLY A 596 11.33 12.94 27.29
C GLY A 596 12.49 11.94 27.36
N GLN A 597 12.41 10.90 28.20
CA GLN A 597 13.45 9.86 28.32
C GLN A 597 13.41 8.85 27.17
N TRP A 598 12.23 8.53 26.66
CA TRP A 598 12.05 7.43 25.71
C TRP A 598 11.48 7.93 24.37
N LEU A 599 12.02 7.36 23.29
CA LEU A 599 11.51 7.54 21.94
C LEU A 599 11.20 6.15 21.35
N ALA A 600 9.95 5.91 21.01
CA ALA A 600 9.56 4.76 20.20
C ALA A 600 9.45 5.18 18.74
N ALA A 601 10.23 4.58 17.86
CA ALA A 601 10.23 4.80 16.43
C ALA A 601 9.79 3.51 15.71
N ILE A 602 8.86 3.63 14.79
CA ILE A 602 8.22 2.49 14.12
C ILE A 602 8.40 2.64 12.61
N ASN A 603 8.90 1.59 11.97
CA ASN A 603 9.10 1.58 10.52
C ASN A 603 7.78 1.39 9.76
N CYS A 604 7.80 1.62 8.44
CA CYS A 604 6.64 1.46 7.56
C CYS A 604 6.00 0.07 7.58
N PHE A 605 6.73 -0.93 8.06
CA PHE A 605 6.33 -2.32 8.13
C PHE A 605 5.82 -2.74 9.52
N GLY A 606 6.05 -1.94 10.57
CA GLY A 606 5.59 -2.18 11.93
C GLY A 606 6.64 -2.70 12.92
N ASP A 607 7.92 -2.76 12.56
CA ASP A 607 8.97 -3.04 13.54
C ASP A 607 9.19 -1.82 14.45
N VAL A 608 9.46 -2.07 15.73
CA VAL A 608 9.53 -1.05 16.77
C VAL A 608 10.96 -0.94 17.30
N TYR A 609 11.46 0.29 17.37
CA TYR A 609 12.76 0.66 17.88
C TYR A 609 12.57 1.62 19.05
N VAL A 610 12.99 1.24 20.24
CA VAL A 610 12.87 2.07 21.44
C VAL A 610 14.24 2.59 21.86
N PHE A 611 14.42 3.90 21.80
CA PHE A 611 15.65 4.62 22.14
C PHE A 611 15.52 5.28 23.52
N ASN A 612 16.60 5.25 24.28
CA ASN A 612 16.74 6.06 25.49
C ASN A 612 17.46 7.37 25.14
N LEU A 613 16.76 8.49 25.25
CA LEU A 613 17.24 9.83 24.94
C LEU A 613 18.17 10.40 26.03
N GLU A 614 18.17 9.86 27.26
CA GLU A 614 19.10 10.30 28.32
C GLU A 614 20.55 9.90 28.06
N ILE A 615 20.81 8.87 27.25
CA ILE A 615 22.16 8.49 26.83
C ILE A 615 22.87 9.70 26.17
N GLN A 616 22.10 10.64 25.60
CA GLN A 616 22.58 11.90 25.04
C GLN A 616 23.14 12.89 26.09
N ARG A 617 22.78 12.75 27.39
CA ARG A 617 23.33 13.56 28.48
C ARG A 617 24.67 13.05 29.02
N MET A 618 25.03 11.80 28.71
CA MET A 618 26.17 11.10 29.31
C MET A 618 27.43 11.01 28.42
N LEU A 619 27.35 11.42 27.15
CA LEU A 619 28.51 11.49 26.28
C LEU A 619 29.19 12.86 26.47
N PRO A 620 30.43 12.92 27.01
CA PRO A 620 31.16 14.18 27.09
C PRO A 620 31.49 14.68 25.69
N GLU A 621 31.48 16.00 25.49
CA GLU A 621 32.09 16.66 24.34
C GLU A 621 33.57 16.25 24.27
N VAL A 622 33.89 15.29 23.39
CA VAL A 622 35.29 15.02 23.05
C VAL A 622 35.75 16.17 22.17
N THR A 623 36.42 17.14 22.80
CA THR A 623 37.08 18.22 22.08
C THR A 623 38.12 17.65 21.09
N PRO A 624 38.30 18.24 19.90
CA PRO A 624 39.21 17.73 18.87
C PRO A 624 40.66 17.55 19.33
N ASP A 625 41.07 18.26 20.38
CA ASP A 625 42.44 18.28 20.91
C ASP A 625 42.84 17.00 21.67
N GLU A 626 41.89 16.18 22.13
CA GLU A 626 42.22 14.94 22.85
C GLU A 626 42.50 13.74 21.92
N LYS A 627 42.06 13.78 20.66
CA LYS A 627 42.44 12.76 19.66
C LYS A 627 43.92 12.82 19.29
N GLN A 628 44.52 14.01 19.35
CA GLN A 628 45.92 14.21 18.96
C GLN A 628 46.92 13.72 20.02
N LYS A 629 46.56 13.78 21.31
CA LYS A 629 47.47 13.36 22.41
C LYS A 629 47.61 11.84 22.58
N SER A 630 46.72 11.03 22.02
CA SER A 630 46.84 9.57 22.12
C SER A 630 47.80 8.96 21.08
N LEU A 631 48.11 9.68 20.00
CA LEU A 631 48.96 9.20 18.89
C LEU A 631 50.47 9.43 19.12
N ASP A 632 50.87 10.38 19.97
CA ASP A 632 52.29 10.78 20.12
C ASP A 632 53.07 10.01 21.20
N SER A 633 52.47 9.04 21.89
CA SER A 633 53.12 8.32 23.00
C SER A 633 53.65 6.91 22.68
N GLN A 634 53.56 6.43 21.43
CA GLN A 634 53.96 5.07 21.05
C GLN A 634 55.22 4.96 20.17
N LEU A 635 56.27 5.73 20.44
CA LEU A 635 57.59 5.52 19.82
C LEU A 635 58.72 5.73 20.83
N CYS A 636 59.14 4.65 21.52
CA CYS A 636 60.53 4.41 21.95
C CYS A 636 60.73 3.03 22.65
N SER A 637 61.14 2.02 21.86
CA SER A 637 62.12 0.94 22.14
C SER A 637 61.95 -0.09 23.31
N PRO A 638 62.58 -1.29 23.22
CA PRO A 638 62.11 -2.54 23.86
C PRO A 638 63.04 -3.09 24.98
N LYS A 639 62.54 -4.00 25.85
CA LYS A 639 63.19 -5.28 26.31
C LYS A 639 62.47 -5.99 27.50
N TRP A 640 62.08 -7.25 27.23
CA TRP A 640 61.98 -8.50 28.04
C TRP A 640 61.21 -8.66 29.38
N ARG A 641 60.26 -9.63 29.33
CA ARG A 641 59.94 -10.75 30.28
C ARG A 641 59.37 -10.48 31.69
N LEU A 642 58.09 -10.83 31.90
CA LEU A 642 57.57 -12.08 32.53
C LEU A 642 56.06 -11.91 32.83
N THR A 643 55.25 -12.89 32.40
CA THR A 643 53.85 -13.11 32.80
C THR A 643 53.80 -13.74 34.22
N PRO A 644 52.66 -13.76 34.96
CA PRO A 644 51.31 -13.94 34.42
C PRO A 644 50.10 -13.31 35.16
N LEU A 645 48.96 -13.45 34.47
CA LEU A 645 47.56 -13.54 34.93
C LEU A 645 46.61 -12.36 34.61
N SER A 646 45.55 -12.78 33.90
CA SER A 646 44.24 -12.15 33.67
C SER A 646 44.21 -10.74 33.09
N GLN A 647 44.18 -10.66 31.76
CA GLN A 647 43.42 -9.61 31.09
C GLN A 647 42.57 -10.25 30.00
N GLU A 648 41.26 -10.30 30.28
CA GLU A 648 40.24 -10.41 29.27
C GLU A 648 40.52 -9.36 28.19
N GLN A 649 40.62 -9.81 26.95
CA GLN A 649 40.56 -8.92 25.80
C GLN A 649 39.18 -8.27 25.81
N HIS A 650 39.09 -7.04 26.32
CA HIS A 650 37.98 -6.15 26.02
C HIS A 650 38.05 -5.77 24.55
N GLN A 651 37.42 -6.57 23.70
CA GLN A 651 36.80 -6.04 22.48
C GLN A 651 35.80 -4.96 22.91
N PRO A 652 35.74 -3.79 22.26
CA PRO A 652 34.67 -2.85 22.52
C PRO A 652 33.37 -3.49 22.03
N VAL A 653 32.58 -4.03 22.96
CA VAL A 653 31.21 -4.45 22.68
C VAL A 653 30.44 -3.17 22.35
N THR A 654 30.17 -2.94 21.06
CA THR A 654 29.32 -1.88 20.57
C THR A 654 27.91 -2.10 21.09
N ARG A 655 27.61 -1.48 22.24
CA ARG A 655 26.35 -1.66 22.95
C ARG A 655 25.21 -1.08 22.10
N ARG A 656 24.24 -1.92 21.71
CA ARG A 656 23.03 -1.51 20.98
C ARG A 656 22.36 -0.30 21.65
N GLN A 657 22.20 0.79 20.91
CA GLN A 657 21.66 2.06 21.42
C GLN A 657 20.14 2.03 21.66
N HIS A 658 19.48 0.96 21.21
CA HIS A 658 18.02 0.80 21.28
C HIS A 658 17.59 -0.63 21.61
N TRP A 659 16.36 -0.76 22.09
CA TRP A 659 15.65 -2.02 22.13
C TRP A 659 14.85 -2.22 20.84
N PHE A 660 14.89 -3.43 20.29
CA PHE A 660 14.19 -3.79 19.06
C PHE A 660 13.11 -4.82 19.35
N ILE A 661 11.94 -4.58 18.78
CA ILE A 661 10.79 -5.49 18.82
C ILE A 661 10.37 -5.72 17.38
N SER A 662 10.52 -6.96 16.92
CA SER A 662 10.06 -7.37 15.59
C SER A 662 8.54 -7.28 15.49
N ARG A 663 8.03 -7.16 14.26
CA ARG A 663 6.61 -7.16 13.94
C ARG A 663 5.80 -8.17 14.77
N LEU A 664 4.78 -7.67 15.46
CA LEU A 664 3.96 -8.41 16.43
C LEU A 664 2.95 -9.29 15.69
N ASP A 665 3.16 -10.61 15.69
CA ASP A 665 2.33 -11.62 15.01
C ASP A 665 2.12 -11.37 13.51
N GLY A 666 3.09 -10.74 12.85
CA GLY A 666 2.99 -10.40 11.43
C GLY A 666 2.03 -9.24 11.12
N ALA A 667 1.41 -8.62 12.14
CA ALA A 667 0.56 -7.44 12.00
C ALA A 667 1.38 -6.14 12.11
N SER A 668 0.99 -5.11 11.35
CA SER A 668 1.66 -3.81 11.37
C SER A 668 1.15 -2.97 12.54
N VAL A 669 2.01 -2.11 13.07
CA VAL A 669 1.65 -1.19 14.16
C VAL A 669 0.86 0.01 13.61
N THR A 670 -0.35 0.19 14.12
CA THR A 670 -1.31 1.18 13.63
C THR A 670 -1.29 2.46 14.45
N ALA A 671 -1.24 2.32 15.78
CA ALA A 671 -1.18 3.44 16.72
C ALA A 671 -0.39 3.05 17.97
N GLY A 672 0.08 4.05 18.70
CA GLY A 672 0.88 3.84 19.90
C GLY A 672 1.03 5.10 20.73
N GLY A 673 1.63 4.96 21.91
CA GLY A 673 2.05 6.07 22.75
C GLY A 673 2.40 5.62 24.16
N PHE A 674 3.12 6.50 24.87
CA PHE A 674 3.51 6.27 26.25
C PHE A 674 2.43 6.74 27.21
N THR A 675 2.26 6.01 28.32
CA THR A 675 1.27 6.41 29.32
C THR A 675 1.74 7.64 30.10
N PRO A 676 0.89 8.67 30.30
CA PRO A 676 1.27 9.84 31.12
C PRO A 676 1.51 9.51 32.60
N ARG A 677 0.94 8.39 33.09
CA ARG A 677 1.12 7.90 34.46
C ARG A 677 2.50 7.27 34.66
N CYS A 678 2.92 6.46 33.69
CA CYS A 678 4.18 5.71 33.72
C CYS A 678 4.85 5.82 32.35
N SER A 679 5.83 6.74 32.25
CA SER A 679 6.58 6.99 31.02
C SER A 679 7.33 5.77 30.46
N ASN A 680 7.54 4.73 31.28
CA ASN A 680 8.19 3.48 30.88
C ASN A 680 7.22 2.47 30.25
N VAL A 681 5.91 2.77 30.22
CA VAL A 681 4.91 1.89 29.62
C VAL A 681 4.53 2.40 28.23
N LEU A 682 4.88 1.63 27.21
CA LEU A 682 4.53 1.88 25.82
C LEU A 682 3.32 1.02 25.44
N ILE A 683 2.21 1.65 25.04
CA ILE A 683 1.03 0.97 24.54
C ILE A 683 1.00 1.08 23.02
N ILE A 684 0.76 -0.05 22.35
CA ILE A 684 0.70 -0.18 20.90
C ILE A 684 -0.56 -0.97 20.51
N SER A 685 -1.21 -0.55 19.43
CA SER A 685 -2.21 -1.33 18.71
C SER A 685 -1.68 -1.79 17.36
N THR A 686 -2.20 -2.92 16.89
CA THR A 686 -1.82 -3.52 15.60
C THR A 686 -3.00 -3.56 14.63
N SER A 687 -2.74 -3.89 13.37
CA SER A 687 -3.73 -4.02 12.30
C SER A 687 -4.67 -5.23 12.44
N SER A 688 -4.36 -6.15 13.36
CA SER A 688 -5.29 -7.20 13.83
C SER A 688 -6.14 -6.74 15.02
N ASN A 689 -6.16 -5.43 15.32
CA ASN A 689 -6.79 -4.82 16.49
C ASN A 689 -6.30 -5.40 17.83
N GLN A 690 -5.13 -6.06 17.88
CA GLN A 690 -4.52 -6.50 19.13
C GLN A 690 -3.85 -5.32 19.85
N VAL A 691 -3.89 -5.34 21.18
CA VAL A 691 -3.30 -4.30 22.05
C VAL A 691 -2.19 -4.89 22.91
N TYR A 692 -1.05 -4.21 22.91
CA TYR A 692 0.14 -4.58 23.66
C TYR A 692 0.60 -3.41 24.52
N ALA A 693 0.78 -3.66 25.82
CA ALA A 693 1.54 -2.81 26.73
C ALA A 693 2.93 -3.43 26.99
N PHE A 694 3.98 -2.65 26.76
CA PHE A 694 5.38 -3.01 26.99
C PHE A 694 5.96 -2.19 28.13
N ASP A 695 6.80 -2.82 28.95
CA ASP A 695 7.71 -2.13 29.85
C ASP A 695 9.03 -1.91 29.12
N VAL A 696 9.31 -0.66 28.73
CA VAL A 696 10.48 -0.32 27.93
C VAL A 696 11.78 -0.30 28.73
N GLU A 697 11.69 -0.06 30.03
CA GLU A 697 12.85 -0.07 30.91
C GLU A 697 13.30 -1.51 31.17
N ALA A 698 12.34 -2.38 31.50
CA ALA A 698 12.58 -3.80 31.68
C ALA A 698 12.75 -4.58 30.35
N LYS A 699 12.49 -3.93 29.20
CA LYS A 699 12.57 -4.53 27.85
C LYS A 699 11.75 -5.81 27.71
N GLN A 700 10.53 -5.80 28.25
CA GLN A 700 9.65 -6.95 28.28
C GLN A 700 8.20 -6.58 28.03
N LEU A 701 7.39 -7.59 27.69
CA LEU A 701 5.95 -7.43 27.60
C LEU A 701 5.37 -7.22 29.02
N GLY A 702 4.49 -6.23 29.19
CA GLY A 702 3.87 -5.94 30.48
C GLY A 702 2.95 -7.07 30.96
N GLU A 703 2.78 -7.19 32.28
CA GLU A 703 1.97 -8.26 32.89
C GLU A 703 0.54 -8.32 32.36
N TRP A 704 -0.08 -7.16 32.09
CA TRP A 704 -1.43 -7.10 31.55
C TRP A 704 -1.52 -7.79 30.19
N SER A 705 -0.59 -7.48 29.28
CA SER A 705 -0.59 -8.06 27.93
C SER A 705 -0.33 -9.56 27.96
N MET A 706 0.59 -10.01 28.82
CA MET A 706 0.85 -11.44 29.03
C MET A 706 -0.40 -12.21 29.46
N ARG A 707 -1.34 -11.56 30.17
CA ARG A 707 -2.59 -12.18 30.63
C ARG A 707 -3.76 -12.01 29.68
N HIS A 708 -3.81 -10.92 28.91
CA HIS A 708 -5.06 -10.46 28.29
C HIS A 708 -5.04 -10.26 26.78
N THR A 709 -3.87 -10.14 26.12
CA THR A 709 -3.83 -9.82 24.68
C THR A 709 -4.66 -10.79 23.83
N PHE A 710 -4.56 -12.10 24.08
CA PHE A 710 -5.33 -13.11 23.34
C PHE A 710 -6.70 -13.46 23.95
N VAL A 711 -7.14 -12.72 24.98
CA VAL A 711 -8.38 -12.98 25.74
C VAL A 711 -9.22 -11.71 25.84
N LEU A 712 -9.08 -10.81 24.86
CA LEU A 712 -9.91 -9.60 24.81
C LEU A 712 -11.38 -9.98 24.62
N PRO A 713 -12.35 -9.25 25.21
CA PRO A 713 -13.76 -9.61 25.10
C PRO A 713 -14.27 -9.52 23.65
N ARG A 714 -15.29 -10.31 23.28
CA ARG A 714 -15.86 -10.34 21.92
C ARG A 714 -16.26 -8.95 21.43
N ARG A 715 -16.79 -8.10 22.31
CA ARG A 715 -17.12 -6.70 21.98
C ARG A 715 -15.93 -5.88 21.43
N TYR A 716 -14.71 -6.26 21.77
CA TYR A 716 -13.48 -5.65 21.25
C TYR A 716 -12.87 -6.47 20.09
N GLN A 717 -13.02 -7.80 20.09
CA GLN A 717 -12.62 -8.61 18.92
C GLN A 717 -13.41 -8.20 17.67
N ASP A 718 -14.71 -7.90 17.84
CA ASP A 718 -15.61 -7.38 16.81
C ASP A 718 -15.55 -5.84 16.68
N PHE A 719 -14.46 -5.20 17.14
CA PHE A 719 -14.35 -3.75 17.11
C PHE A 719 -14.46 -3.22 15.67
N PRO A 720 -15.42 -2.32 15.38
CA PRO A 720 -15.69 -1.91 14.01
C PRO A 720 -14.53 -1.13 13.38
N GLY A 721 -13.88 -1.76 12.39
CA GLY A 721 -12.77 -1.16 11.65
C GLY A 721 -11.45 -1.21 12.41
N GLU A 722 -10.38 -0.86 11.68
CA GLU A 722 -9.04 -0.84 12.23
C GLU A 722 -8.85 0.29 13.26
N VAL A 723 -8.12 0.00 14.34
CA VAL A 723 -7.65 1.02 15.27
C VAL A 723 -6.68 1.96 14.57
N ILE A 724 -7.03 3.25 14.50
CA ILE A 724 -6.23 4.29 13.82
C ILE A 724 -5.59 5.29 14.78
N GLY A 725 -5.85 5.17 16.08
CA GLY A 725 -5.32 6.11 17.06
C GLY A 725 -5.60 5.73 18.50
N LEU A 726 -4.72 6.21 19.36
CA LEU A 726 -4.83 6.15 20.81
C LEU A 726 -4.86 7.58 21.37
N SER A 727 -5.56 7.75 22.49
CA SER A 727 -5.55 9.00 23.25
C SER A 727 -5.52 8.69 24.75
N PHE A 728 -4.69 9.41 25.47
CA PHE A 728 -4.51 9.23 26.91
C PHE A 728 -5.25 10.35 27.66
N PRO A 729 -6.01 10.02 28.71
CA PRO A 729 -6.57 11.02 29.61
C PRO A 729 -5.43 11.89 30.19
N PRO A 730 -5.63 13.22 30.29
CA PRO A 730 -4.60 14.13 30.80
C PRO A 730 -4.31 13.95 32.30
N SER A 731 -5.16 13.21 33.03
CA SER A 731 -4.93 12.90 34.44
C SER A 731 -3.79 11.89 34.59
N SER A 732 -2.73 12.27 35.28
CA SER A 732 -1.58 11.41 35.60
C SER A 732 -1.93 10.16 36.43
N ASN A 733 -3.14 10.08 37.00
CA ASN A 733 -3.58 8.94 37.80
C ASN A 733 -4.36 7.88 36.99
N SER A 734 -4.70 8.15 35.72
CA SER A 734 -5.49 7.21 34.93
C SER A 734 -4.60 6.15 34.27
N SER A 735 -4.99 4.88 34.40
CA SER A 735 -4.48 3.74 33.63
C SER A 735 -5.31 3.48 32.37
N SER A 736 -6.19 4.40 31.99
CA SER A 736 -7.13 4.20 30.90
C SER A 736 -6.57 4.77 29.59
N VAL A 737 -6.90 4.13 28.48
CA VAL A 737 -6.61 4.60 27.11
C VAL A 737 -7.89 4.62 26.31
N ILE A 738 -8.11 5.69 25.55
CA ILE A 738 -9.16 5.74 24.53
C ILE A 738 -8.56 5.23 23.23
N ILE A 739 -9.14 4.17 22.70
CA ILE A 739 -8.80 3.60 21.40
C ILE A 739 -9.93 3.95 20.43
N TYR A 740 -9.59 4.34 19.21
CA TYR A 740 -10.60 4.68 18.22
C TYR A 740 -10.23 4.21 16.80
N SER A 741 -11.27 3.82 16.06
CA SER A 741 -11.25 3.61 14.62
C SER A 741 -11.95 4.77 13.91
N SER A 742 -12.15 4.62 12.60
CA SER A 742 -13.01 5.50 11.81
C SER A 742 -14.51 5.34 12.10
N ARG A 743 -14.92 4.26 12.80
CA ARG A 743 -16.33 3.92 13.03
C ARG A 743 -16.73 3.83 14.50
N ALA A 744 -15.78 3.59 15.40
CA ALA A 744 -16.04 3.34 16.80
C ALA A 744 -14.92 3.90 17.69
N MET A 745 -15.23 4.08 18.97
CA MET A 745 -14.24 4.36 20.00
C MET A 745 -14.56 3.52 21.24
N CYS A 746 -13.54 3.10 21.97
CA CYS A 746 -13.68 2.39 23.23
C CYS A 746 -12.66 2.89 24.25
N LEU A 747 -12.97 2.72 25.53
CA LEU A 747 -12.07 3.00 26.64
C LEU A 747 -11.58 1.66 27.20
N ILE A 748 -10.27 1.47 27.27
CA ILE A 748 -9.64 0.33 27.94
C ILE A 748 -8.98 0.84 29.22
N ASP A 749 -9.29 0.24 30.37
CA ASP A 749 -8.59 0.53 31.61
C ASP A 749 -7.68 -0.63 32.00
N PHE A 750 -6.37 -0.41 31.95
CA PHE A 750 -5.37 -1.43 32.28
C PHE A 750 -5.32 -1.75 33.79
N GLY A 751 -5.95 -0.94 34.63
CA GLY A 751 -6.08 -1.18 36.07
C GLY A 751 -7.26 -2.07 36.46
N LEU A 752 -8.17 -2.36 35.53
CA LEU A 752 -9.34 -3.20 35.77
C LEU A 752 -9.15 -4.61 35.18
N PRO A 753 -9.76 -5.65 35.79
CA PRO A 753 -9.77 -6.98 35.20
C PRO A 753 -10.53 -6.97 33.87
N VAL A 754 -10.11 -7.83 32.95
CA VAL A 754 -10.85 -8.08 31.71
C VAL A 754 -11.93 -9.11 32.00
N ASP A 755 -13.17 -8.67 32.09
CA ASP A 755 -14.33 -9.55 32.21
C ASP A 755 -14.40 -10.46 30.97
N ARG A 756 -14.49 -11.78 31.19
CA ARG A 756 -14.81 -12.72 30.12
C ARG A 756 -16.30 -12.57 29.83
N ASP A 757 -16.69 -12.58 28.56
CA ASP A 757 -18.11 -12.50 28.21
C ASP A 757 -18.85 -13.66 28.87
N ASP A 758 -19.68 -13.38 29.87
CA ASP A 758 -20.69 -14.32 30.34
C ASP A 758 -21.74 -14.42 29.23
N ASP A 759 -21.94 -15.60 28.66
CA ASP A 759 -22.93 -15.89 27.60
C ASP A 759 -24.39 -15.57 28.02
N SER A 760 -24.62 -15.03 29.23
CA SER A 760 -25.93 -14.64 29.78
C SER A 760 -26.39 -13.21 29.52
N GLU A 761 -25.53 -12.28 29.03
CA GLU A 761 -25.96 -10.88 28.76
C GLU A 761 -26.59 -10.66 27.36
N LEU A 762 -26.78 -11.71 26.57
CA LEU A 762 -27.36 -11.64 25.21
C LEU A 762 -28.89 -11.41 25.16
N VAL A 763 -29.54 -11.06 26.28
CA VAL A 763 -30.98 -10.79 26.30
C VAL A 763 -31.24 -9.41 26.92
N ASN A 764 -31.48 -8.45 26.04
CA ASN A 764 -32.07 -7.12 26.30
C ASN A 764 -31.13 -6.00 26.81
N GLY A 765 -30.38 -5.42 25.88
CA GLY A 765 -29.89 -4.04 26.02
C GLY A 765 -29.89 -3.33 24.66
N PRO A 766 -30.46 -2.11 24.53
CA PRO A 766 -30.43 -1.40 23.27
C PRO A 766 -28.99 -0.97 22.96
N ILE A 767 -28.48 -1.43 21.84
CA ILE A 767 -27.23 -0.96 21.24
C ILE A 767 -27.45 0.51 20.85
N HIS A 768 -27.02 1.44 21.71
CA HIS A 768 -26.94 2.83 21.33
C HIS A 768 -25.76 3.01 20.36
N ARG A 769 -26.12 3.15 19.08
CA ARG A 769 -25.24 3.55 17.96
C ARG A 769 -24.67 4.95 18.15
#